data_AF-A0A094K189-F1
#
_entry.id   AF-A0A094K189-F1
#
_cell.length_a   1.000
_cell.length_b   1.000
_cell.length_c   1.000
_cell.angle_alpha   90.00
_cell.angle_beta   90.00
_cell.angle_gamma   90.00
#
_symmetry.space_group_name_H-M   'P 1'
#
loop_
_entity.id
_entity.type
_entity.pdbx_description
1 polymer ?
#
loop_
_entity_poly.entity_id
_entity_poly.type
_entity_poly.pdbx_seq_one_letter_code
_entity_poly.pdbx_strand_id
1 'polypeptide(L)'
;MASTSPFPPKPVTEKSQYHHFIPRFILRNFAYASPKTGHNNKRGNGRHGKNQSRGGSNVKDTVHALDLSGATAQLVEAPVSRTFGLSDMYRDFAKARNQHYIEEQLSVLESLAGTVIATIRKRFEAGAADVWMSRLERDTLRKFLFIMKYRTSNMHARFCHESAEEYCADDRERLLAYMKKKGFVKPVEVWFDNIKAMLELKMDPGGKWMEEIRKRAYPDDAKWFILHTQGMYMALCTPSTLGDEFLLTENGYGIHEGPVSGQIDPKTGKLTTTCYTEYHVFSVISPRLMIVLRSFLLPNPLEDNSNNIREFRQTWYQQCASLHNFPNEANSILADLLISKAKNSYTRIVDGQAVFLDGEDGTQRASHRFGFPFFPITADQVHRINAVMLEESYRISTIVFWTPAAARKTIDYYLTMPSDRRFKIVSSKSDDRRLVFLRKLEGVVRAMGSDVTAVYHTLVDTLTEEEWLEEFGRFAAEELPEKPTAFMQLYMKIGGSRATLIKDIDQGKRMVNMKIKFDVWSTGLDERFRHTIRENLRAVFCQLPVRRVWYYLKFYRAMLFNDGVPDETSTRGDGMIADGPEDTIARGMSQVIRSQDLARLMFAAVLKNIYLIQHPDCDIYPKITSYEGLRGVFQSGPPVEFSIAGELSSFSYYWIVIAATEMPIDTGSICDCAIEEIEIKARDLRDSIPSNRIPDGYINRFWTTDEIIEMLIRVQIRAAFSELLGGKLQDAALELKDVFFNIIYPSMLN
;
A
#
# COMPACT_ATOMS: atom_id res chain seq x y z
N MET A 1 -34.50 -66.39 -9.01
CA MET A 1 -33.32 -65.71 -8.45
C MET A 1 -32.34 -65.46 -9.59
N ALA A 2 -32.02 -64.20 -9.88
CA ALA A 2 -31.00 -63.82 -10.85
C ALA A 2 -29.97 -62.93 -10.14
N SER A 3 -28.71 -63.32 -10.26
CA SER A 3 -27.54 -62.77 -9.59
C SER A 3 -27.20 -61.38 -10.11
N THR A 4 -27.29 -60.36 -9.25
CA THR A 4 -26.79 -59.01 -9.49
C THR A 4 -25.30 -58.92 -9.15
N SER A 5 -24.49 -58.67 -10.17
CA SER A 5 -23.06 -58.37 -10.07
C SER A 5 -22.81 -57.02 -9.35
N PRO A 6 -21.89 -56.94 -8.38
CA PRO A 6 -21.47 -55.68 -7.76
C PRO A 6 -20.19 -55.18 -8.42
N PHE A 7 -20.30 -54.32 -9.43
CA PHE A 7 -19.16 -53.47 -9.82
C PHE A 7 -19.40 -52.05 -9.30
N PRO A 8 -18.49 -51.47 -8.50
CA PRO A 8 -18.56 -50.07 -8.16
C PRO A 8 -18.43 -49.22 -9.44
N PRO A 9 -19.14 -48.10 -9.56
CA PRO A 9 -19.01 -47.23 -10.71
C PRO A 9 -17.55 -46.76 -10.83
N LYS A 10 -16.95 -46.98 -12.01
CA LYS A 10 -15.61 -46.45 -12.31
C LYS A 10 -15.62 -44.93 -12.04
N PRO A 11 -14.61 -44.37 -11.32
CA PRO A 11 -14.50 -42.93 -11.19
C PRO A 11 -14.41 -42.33 -12.60
N VAL A 12 -15.28 -41.36 -12.87
CA VAL A 12 -15.24 -40.60 -14.13
C VAL A 12 -13.95 -39.77 -14.09
N THR A 13 -12.88 -40.30 -14.67
CA THR A 13 -11.65 -39.54 -14.87
C THR A 13 -11.91 -38.50 -15.95
N GLU A 14 -12.23 -37.27 -15.53
CA GLU A 14 -12.34 -36.13 -16.44
C GLU A 14 -11.00 -35.95 -17.19
N LYS A 15 -11.09 -35.75 -18.50
CA LYS A 15 -9.92 -35.60 -19.36
C LYS A 15 -9.18 -34.30 -19.02
N SER A 16 -7.85 -34.36 -19.09
CA SER A 16 -7.01 -33.17 -19.00
C SER A 16 -7.34 -32.19 -20.13
N GLN A 17 -7.40 -30.90 -19.81
CA GLN A 17 -7.75 -29.83 -20.75
C GLN A 17 -6.66 -28.76 -20.79
N TYR A 18 -6.51 -28.11 -21.95
CA TYR A 18 -5.63 -26.96 -22.10
C TYR A 18 -6.45 -25.69 -21.95
N HIS A 19 -6.24 -24.96 -20.86
CA HIS A 19 -7.01 -23.78 -20.50
C HIS A 19 -6.28 -22.51 -20.92
N HIS A 20 -6.97 -21.67 -21.67
CA HIS A 20 -6.43 -20.42 -22.19
C HIS A 20 -6.61 -19.30 -21.17
N PHE A 21 -5.53 -18.79 -20.58
CA PHE A 21 -5.62 -17.58 -19.75
C PHE A 21 -5.80 -16.32 -20.63
N ILE A 22 -5.32 -16.34 -21.89
CA ILE A 22 -5.74 -15.41 -22.94
C ILE A 22 -6.68 -16.08 -23.96
N PRO A 23 -7.96 -15.66 -24.07
CA PRO A 23 -8.96 -16.34 -24.88
C PRO A 23 -8.56 -16.45 -26.35
N ARG A 24 -8.90 -17.59 -26.95
CA ARG A 24 -8.65 -17.85 -28.38
C ARG A 24 -9.29 -16.81 -29.30
N PHE A 25 -10.41 -16.19 -28.93
CA PHE A 25 -11.04 -15.17 -29.75
C PHE A 25 -10.23 -13.86 -29.82
N ILE A 26 -9.39 -13.57 -28.81
CA ILE A 26 -8.42 -12.47 -28.84
C ILE A 26 -7.25 -12.86 -29.73
N LEU A 27 -6.67 -14.05 -29.50
CA LEU A 27 -5.55 -14.58 -30.28
C LEU A 27 -5.84 -14.66 -31.79
N ARG A 28 -7.06 -15.04 -32.18
CA ARG A 28 -7.49 -15.06 -33.58
C ARG A 28 -7.45 -13.69 -34.24
N ASN A 29 -7.49 -12.61 -33.48
CA ASN A 29 -7.33 -11.25 -34.01
C ASN A 29 -5.88 -10.94 -34.39
N PHE A 30 -4.94 -11.83 -34.06
CA PHE A 30 -3.53 -11.79 -34.45
C PHE A 30 -3.17 -12.87 -35.50
N ALA A 31 -4.11 -13.76 -35.80
CA ALA A 31 -3.83 -14.93 -36.62
C ALA A 31 -3.89 -14.59 -38.11
N TYR A 32 -3.07 -15.29 -38.88
CA TYR A 32 -3.15 -15.37 -40.33
C TYR A 32 -3.33 -16.83 -40.75
N ALA A 33 -3.84 -17.03 -41.97
CA ALA A 33 -3.95 -18.37 -42.52
C ALA A 33 -2.55 -18.87 -42.91
N SER A 34 -2.07 -19.92 -42.25
CA SER A 34 -0.81 -20.57 -42.63
C SER A 34 -0.86 -21.01 -44.12
N PRO A 35 0.17 -20.73 -44.94
CA PRO A 35 0.24 -21.21 -46.30
C PRO A 35 0.14 -22.74 -46.30
N LYS A 36 -0.75 -23.30 -47.14
CA LYS A 36 -0.86 -24.76 -47.29
C LYS A 36 0.51 -25.32 -47.68
N THR A 37 1.19 -26.00 -46.76
CA THR A 37 2.33 -26.84 -47.12
C THR A 37 1.79 -27.92 -48.06
N GLY A 38 2.22 -27.85 -49.31
CA GLY A 38 1.73 -28.69 -50.40
C GLY A 38 2.14 -30.14 -50.20
N HIS A 39 1.31 -30.92 -49.52
CA HIS A 39 1.29 -32.36 -49.72
C HIS A 39 0.29 -32.71 -50.81
N ASN A 40 0.83 -32.96 -52.00
CA ASN A 40 0.17 -33.62 -53.11
C ASN A 40 -0.30 -35.02 -52.69
N ASN A 41 -1.49 -35.11 -52.10
CA ASN A 41 -2.16 -36.40 -51.95
C ASN A 41 -2.86 -36.75 -53.26
N LYS A 42 -2.28 -37.77 -53.91
CA LYS A 42 -2.78 -38.45 -55.10
C LYS A 42 -4.30 -38.67 -55.01
N ARG A 43 -4.98 -38.23 -56.06
CA ARG A 43 -6.41 -38.45 -56.28
C ARG A 43 -6.72 -39.94 -56.33
N GLY A 44 -7.30 -40.47 -55.25
CA GLY A 44 -8.08 -41.71 -55.28
C GLY A 44 -9.50 -41.38 -55.72
N ASN A 45 -9.89 -41.92 -56.88
CA ASN A 45 -11.26 -41.87 -57.40
C ASN A 45 -12.23 -42.60 -56.44
N GLY A 46 -13.29 -41.93 -56.01
CA GLY A 46 -14.39 -42.53 -55.27
C GLY A 46 -15.61 -41.62 -55.26
N ARG A 47 -16.58 -41.90 -56.12
CA ARG A 47 -17.84 -41.17 -56.27
C ARG A 47 -18.81 -41.44 -55.12
N HIS A 48 -19.52 -40.37 -54.74
CA HIS A 48 -20.84 -40.31 -54.10
C HIS A 48 -21.03 -40.72 -52.62
N GLY A 49 -21.22 -39.68 -51.81
CA GLY A 49 -22.00 -39.70 -50.58
C GLY A 49 -22.33 -38.26 -50.17
N LYS A 50 -23.53 -37.78 -50.54
CA LYS A 50 -24.08 -36.48 -50.10
C LYS A 50 -24.35 -36.55 -48.60
N ASN A 51 -23.40 -36.07 -47.81
CA ASN A 51 -23.62 -35.53 -46.46
C ASN A 51 -22.51 -34.50 -46.24
N GLN A 52 -22.77 -33.25 -46.65
CA GLN A 52 -21.90 -32.13 -46.32
C GLN A 52 -22.04 -31.82 -44.83
N SER A 53 -21.31 -32.59 -44.03
CA SER A 53 -20.85 -32.16 -42.73
C SER A 53 -20.16 -30.80 -42.89
N ARG A 54 -20.57 -29.82 -42.08
CA ARG A 54 -19.85 -28.57 -41.80
C ARG A 54 -18.50 -28.85 -41.10
N GLY A 55 -17.64 -29.65 -41.72
CA GLY A 55 -16.26 -29.89 -41.34
C GLY A 55 -15.37 -29.09 -42.27
N GLY A 56 -15.40 -27.76 -42.13
CA GLY A 56 -14.52 -26.88 -42.89
C GLY A 56 -13.07 -27.15 -42.50
N SER A 57 -12.31 -27.74 -43.43
CA SER A 57 -10.89 -27.45 -43.69
C SER A 57 -10.10 -26.95 -42.49
N ASN A 58 -9.38 -27.85 -41.81
CA ASN A 58 -8.36 -27.56 -40.78
C ASN A 58 -7.23 -26.68 -41.34
N VAL A 59 -7.47 -25.40 -41.56
CA VAL A 59 -6.42 -24.39 -41.53
C VAL A 59 -6.19 -24.15 -40.04
N LYS A 60 -5.04 -24.59 -39.52
CA LYS A 60 -4.67 -24.28 -38.14
C LYS A 60 -4.33 -22.78 -38.11
N ASP A 61 -5.15 -21.97 -37.46
CA ASP A 61 -4.84 -20.55 -37.23
C ASP A 61 -3.48 -20.44 -36.52
N THR A 62 -2.54 -19.72 -37.12
CA THR A 62 -1.19 -19.48 -36.60
C THR A 62 -0.98 -17.99 -36.33
N VAL A 63 -0.19 -17.68 -35.31
CA VAL A 63 0.24 -16.31 -34.96
C VAL A 63 1.76 -16.22 -35.09
N HIS A 64 2.26 -15.03 -35.41
CA HIS A 64 3.68 -14.77 -35.27
C HIS A 64 4.00 -14.54 -33.79
N ALA A 65 5.07 -15.18 -33.31
CA ALA A 65 5.47 -15.08 -31.92
C ALA A 65 6.99 -15.05 -31.76
N LEU A 66 7.43 -14.45 -30.66
CA LEU A 66 8.78 -14.59 -30.11
C LEU A 66 8.72 -15.63 -29.01
N ASP A 67 9.43 -16.74 -29.20
CA ASP A 67 9.68 -17.71 -28.13
C ASP A 67 10.89 -17.26 -27.32
N LEU A 68 10.68 -17.01 -26.04
CA LEU A 68 11.65 -16.55 -25.05
C LEU A 68 12.03 -17.66 -24.05
N SER A 69 11.46 -18.87 -24.17
CA SER A 69 11.66 -19.96 -23.22
C SER A 69 13.07 -20.56 -23.24
N GLY A 70 13.74 -20.52 -24.39
CA GLY A 70 15.10 -21.05 -24.59
C GLY A 70 16.22 -20.13 -24.07
N ALA A 71 17.47 -20.55 -24.27
CA ALA A 71 18.64 -19.73 -23.97
C ALA A 71 18.73 -18.48 -24.87
N THR A 72 18.32 -18.62 -26.13
CA THR A 72 18.16 -17.53 -27.10
C THR A 72 16.69 -17.39 -27.46
N ALA A 73 16.29 -16.18 -27.86
CA ALA A 73 14.94 -15.95 -28.36
C ALA A 73 14.84 -16.31 -29.85
N GLN A 74 13.68 -16.84 -30.25
CA GLN A 74 13.45 -17.31 -31.62
C GLN A 74 12.15 -16.74 -32.20
N LEU A 75 12.21 -16.40 -33.49
CA LEU A 75 11.04 -16.05 -34.27
C LEU A 75 10.31 -17.34 -34.69
N VAL A 76 9.07 -17.52 -34.26
CA VAL A 76 8.31 -18.74 -34.52
C VAL A 76 6.89 -18.45 -34.99
N GLU A 77 6.29 -19.42 -35.68
CA GLU A 77 4.85 -19.46 -35.94
C GLU A 77 4.21 -20.39 -34.91
N ALA A 78 3.35 -19.86 -34.05
CA ALA A 78 2.72 -20.62 -32.98
C ALA A 78 1.23 -20.89 -33.29
N PRO A 79 0.71 -22.11 -33.05
CA PRO A 79 -0.70 -22.39 -33.28
C PRO A 79 -1.56 -21.77 -32.16
N VAL A 80 -2.63 -21.07 -32.54
CA VAL A 80 -3.58 -20.43 -31.59
C VAL A 80 -4.08 -21.40 -30.52
N SER A 81 -4.24 -22.69 -30.86
CA SER A 81 -4.69 -23.72 -29.93
C SER A 81 -3.73 -24.00 -28.77
N ARG A 82 -2.45 -23.61 -28.87
CA ARG A 82 -1.42 -23.85 -27.85
C ARG A 82 -0.73 -22.57 -27.36
N THR A 83 -1.08 -21.40 -27.88
CA THR A 83 -0.55 -20.12 -27.37
C THR A 83 -1.36 -19.64 -26.17
N PHE A 84 -0.69 -19.10 -25.15
CA PHE A 84 -1.29 -18.49 -23.94
C PHE A 84 -2.29 -19.36 -23.17
N GLY A 85 -1.88 -20.59 -22.85
CA GLY A 85 -2.64 -21.46 -21.97
C GLY A 85 -1.75 -22.36 -21.12
N LEU A 86 -2.37 -23.07 -20.20
CA LEU A 86 -1.74 -24.06 -19.33
C LEU A 86 -2.65 -25.28 -19.22
N SER A 87 -2.05 -26.46 -19.09
CA SER A 87 -2.82 -27.69 -18.89
C SER A 87 -3.41 -27.71 -17.48
N ASP A 88 -4.71 -28.00 -17.37
CA ASP A 88 -5.45 -28.18 -16.12
C ASP A 88 -5.39 -27.00 -15.12
N MET A 89 -5.15 -25.78 -15.62
CA MET A 89 -5.04 -24.55 -14.81
C MET A 89 -6.22 -24.27 -13.87
N TYR A 90 -7.45 -24.57 -14.30
CA TYR A 90 -8.68 -24.34 -13.54
C TYR A 90 -9.31 -25.63 -13.04
N ARG A 91 -8.56 -26.74 -13.09
CA ARG A 91 -9.07 -28.05 -12.69
C ARG A 91 -9.07 -28.16 -11.17
N ASP A 92 -10.25 -28.26 -10.59
CA ASP A 92 -10.42 -28.41 -9.15
C ASP A 92 -10.49 -29.90 -8.77
N PHE A 93 -9.34 -30.46 -8.39
CA PHE A 93 -9.23 -31.85 -7.94
C PHE A 93 -9.95 -32.13 -6.62
N ALA A 94 -10.28 -31.10 -5.83
CA ALA A 94 -11.02 -31.28 -4.58
C ALA A 94 -12.51 -31.59 -4.84
N LYS A 95 -13.03 -31.26 -6.03
CA LYS A 95 -14.40 -31.59 -6.41
C LYS A 95 -14.50 -32.97 -7.05
N ALA A 96 -15.32 -33.82 -6.43
CA ALA A 96 -15.62 -35.15 -6.95
C ALA A 96 -16.54 -35.13 -8.20
N ARG A 97 -17.29 -34.03 -8.43
CA ARG A 97 -18.19 -33.85 -9.57
C ARG A 97 -17.95 -32.47 -10.19
N ASN A 98 -17.67 -32.44 -11.50
CA ASN A 98 -17.36 -31.25 -12.30
C ASN A 98 -16.08 -30.52 -11.83
N GLN A 99 -14.93 -31.08 -12.18
CA GLN A 99 -13.62 -30.47 -11.88
C GLN A 99 -13.35 -29.23 -12.75
N HIS A 100 -14.07 -29.08 -13.86
CA HIS A 100 -13.92 -28.00 -14.84
C HIS A 100 -14.96 -26.87 -14.70
N TYR A 101 -15.64 -26.76 -13.54
CA TYR A 101 -16.74 -25.80 -13.35
C TYR A 101 -16.31 -24.33 -13.57
N ILE A 102 -15.06 -23.98 -13.25
CA ILE A 102 -14.53 -22.64 -13.45
C ILE A 102 -14.40 -22.35 -14.95
N GLU A 103 -13.87 -23.29 -15.72
CA GLU A 103 -13.75 -23.17 -17.18
C GLU A 103 -15.13 -22.99 -17.83
N GLU A 104 -16.14 -23.74 -17.37
CA GLU A 104 -17.53 -23.58 -17.84
C GLU A 104 -18.05 -22.15 -17.60
N GLN A 105 -17.85 -21.60 -16.40
CA GLN A 105 -18.29 -20.23 -16.08
C GLN A 105 -17.48 -19.16 -16.84
N LEU A 106 -16.16 -19.37 -17.00
CA LEU A 106 -15.31 -18.50 -17.79
C LEU A 106 -15.79 -18.44 -19.24
N SER A 107 -16.15 -19.60 -19.82
CA SER A 107 -16.64 -19.67 -21.20
C SER A 107 -17.90 -18.81 -21.44
N VAL A 108 -18.77 -18.67 -20.44
CA VAL A 108 -19.96 -17.81 -20.50
C VAL A 108 -19.57 -16.34 -20.56
N LEU A 109 -18.69 -15.90 -19.64
CA LEU A 109 -18.20 -14.51 -19.63
C LEU A 109 -17.43 -14.18 -20.91
N GLU A 110 -16.58 -15.09 -21.37
CA GLU A 110 -15.81 -14.96 -22.61
C GLU A 110 -16.71 -14.86 -23.84
N SER A 111 -17.79 -15.64 -23.91
CA SER A 111 -18.76 -15.57 -25.02
C SER A 111 -19.46 -14.22 -25.06
N LEU A 112 -19.87 -13.70 -23.90
CA LEU A 112 -20.51 -12.38 -23.80
C LEU A 112 -19.53 -11.26 -24.17
N ALA A 113 -18.34 -11.25 -23.55
CA ALA A 113 -17.30 -10.26 -23.84
C ALA A 113 -16.82 -10.34 -25.30
N GLY A 114 -16.67 -11.55 -25.85
CA GLY A 114 -16.31 -11.78 -27.24
C GLY A 114 -17.33 -11.19 -28.22
N THR A 115 -18.62 -11.23 -27.88
CA THR A 115 -19.68 -10.59 -28.68
C THR A 115 -19.54 -9.06 -28.69
N VAL A 116 -19.29 -8.47 -27.52
CA VAL A 116 -19.06 -7.02 -27.39
C VAL A 116 -17.80 -6.61 -28.15
N ILE A 117 -16.68 -7.31 -27.95
CA ILE A 117 -15.40 -7.03 -28.62
C ILE A 117 -15.51 -7.19 -30.15
N ALA A 118 -16.21 -8.22 -30.63
CA ALA A 118 -16.48 -8.38 -32.06
C ALA A 118 -17.30 -7.22 -32.63
N THR A 119 -18.24 -6.67 -31.86
CA THR A 119 -19.02 -5.49 -32.25
C THR A 119 -18.14 -4.24 -32.34
N ILE A 120 -17.29 -4.01 -31.34
CA ILE A 120 -16.31 -2.91 -31.35
C ILE A 120 -15.41 -3.02 -32.59
N ARG A 121 -14.84 -4.21 -32.85
CA ARG A 121 -13.97 -4.45 -34.01
C ARG A 121 -14.67 -4.19 -35.33
N LYS A 122 -15.87 -4.77 -35.54
CA LYS A 122 -16.64 -4.57 -36.78
C LYS A 122 -16.95 -3.10 -37.03
N ARG A 123 -17.27 -2.33 -35.98
CA ARG A 123 -17.50 -0.88 -36.10
C ARG A 123 -16.23 -0.13 -36.48
N PHE A 124 -15.10 -0.45 -35.84
CA PHE A 124 -13.80 0.12 -36.17
C PHE A 124 -13.39 -0.19 -37.62
N GLU A 125 -13.48 -1.44 -38.03
CA GLU A 125 -13.13 -1.90 -39.39
C GLU A 125 -14.04 -1.28 -40.46
N ALA A 126 -15.29 -0.97 -40.12
CA ALA A 126 -16.22 -0.23 -40.98
C ALA A 126 -15.96 1.29 -41.02
N GLY A 127 -14.94 1.79 -40.33
CA GLY A 127 -14.60 3.21 -40.29
C GLY A 127 -15.53 4.08 -39.43
N ALA A 128 -16.27 3.49 -38.49
CA ALA A 128 -17.10 4.26 -37.57
C ALA A 128 -16.23 5.10 -36.62
N ALA A 129 -16.71 6.30 -36.26
CA ALA A 129 -16.02 7.18 -35.32
C ALA A 129 -16.17 6.73 -33.85
N ASP A 130 -17.28 6.07 -33.52
CA ASP A 130 -17.57 5.57 -32.18
C ASP A 130 -18.38 4.26 -32.19
N VAL A 131 -18.50 3.65 -31.00
CA VAL A 131 -19.37 2.51 -30.74
C VAL A 131 -20.20 2.76 -29.49
N TRP A 132 -21.52 2.52 -29.61
CA TRP A 132 -22.47 2.69 -28.51
C TRP A 132 -22.86 1.35 -27.92
N MET A 133 -22.62 1.18 -26.62
CA MET A 133 -22.96 -0.01 -25.85
C MET A 133 -23.86 0.32 -24.67
N SER A 134 -24.69 -0.64 -24.27
CA SER A 134 -25.48 -0.59 -23.04
C SER A 134 -24.60 -0.65 -21.79
N ARG A 135 -25.17 -0.27 -20.65
CA ARG A 135 -24.54 -0.46 -19.34
C ARG A 135 -24.13 -1.92 -19.11
N LEU A 136 -25.00 -2.87 -19.42
CA LEU A 136 -24.74 -4.29 -19.22
C LEU A 136 -23.53 -4.76 -20.04
N GLU A 137 -23.43 -4.36 -21.31
CA GLU A 137 -22.28 -4.70 -22.16
C GLU A 137 -20.99 -4.08 -21.63
N ARG A 138 -21.03 -2.81 -21.20
CA ARG A 138 -19.88 -2.13 -20.58
C ARG A 138 -19.43 -2.82 -19.30
N ASP A 139 -20.36 -3.18 -18.43
CA ASP A 139 -20.06 -3.81 -17.14
C ASP A 139 -19.58 -5.26 -17.34
N THR A 140 -20.12 -5.97 -18.33
CA THR A 140 -19.61 -7.27 -18.79
C THR A 140 -18.15 -7.16 -19.24
N LEU A 141 -17.83 -6.14 -20.06
CA LEU A 141 -16.48 -5.92 -20.53
C LEU A 141 -15.53 -5.58 -19.38
N ARG A 142 -15.91 -4.69 -18.46
CA ARG A 142 -15.11 -4.37 -17.26
C ARG A 142 -14.86 -5.59 -16.37
N LYS A 143 -15.88 -6.43 -16.15
CA LYS A 143 -15.71 -7.69 -15.42
C LYS A 143 -14.75 -8.62 -16.16
N PHE A 144 -14.91 -8.77 -17.47
CA PHE A 144 -14.02 -9.56 -18.31
C PHE A 144 -12.56 -9.09 -18.19
N LEU A 145 -12.30 -7.78 -18.32
CA LEU A 145 -10.94 -7.23 -18.20
C LEU A 145 -10.30 -7.52 -16.83
N PHE A 146 -11.06 -7.42 -15.74
CA PHE A 146 -10.52 -7.79 -14.43
C PHE A 146 -10.27 -9.30 -14.30
N ILE A 147 -11.21 -10.15 -14.74
CA ILE A 147 -11.02 -11.60 -14.69
C ILE A 147 -9.78 -12.01 -15.49
N MET A 148 -9.58 -11.40 -16.65
CA MET A 148 -8.38 -11.56 -17.47
C MET A 148 -7.09 -11.17 -16.73
N LYS A 149 -7.12 -10.04 -16.00
CA LYS A 149 -6.03 -9.58 -15.13
C LYS A 149 -5.75 -10.55 -13.96
N TYR A 150 -6.81 -11.04 -13.32
CA TYR A 150 -6.75 -11.87 -12.12
C TYR A 150 -6.43 -13.35 -12.41
N ARG A 151 -6.67 -13.83 -13.63
CA ARG A 151 -6.45 -15.23 -14.02
C ARG A 151 -5.15 -15.50 -14.77
N THR A 152 -4.22 -14.54 -14.80
CA THR A 152 -2.93 -14.69 -15.48
C THR A 152 -2.10 -15.87 -14.94
N SER A 153 -1.13 -16.34 -15.73
CA SER A 153 -0.21 -17.39 -15.31
C SER A 153 0.56 -17.04 -14.03
N ASN A 154 0.92 -15.77 -13.85
CA ASN A 154 1.58 -15.26 -12.64
C ASN A 154 0.67 -15.37 -11.41
N MET A 155 -0.62 -15.06 -11.56
CA MET A 155 -1.59 -15.20 -10.47
C MET A 155 -1.83 -16.67 -10.12
N HIS A 156 -1.89 -17.55 -11.12
CA HIS A 156 -1.92 -18.99 -10.85
C HIS A 156 -0.66 -19.44 -10.09
N ALA A 157 0.53 -19.03 -10.51
CA ALA A 157 1.79 -19.37 -9.83
C ALA A 157 1.84 -18.85 -8.38
N ARG A 158 1.22 -17.70 -8.09
CA ARG A 158 1.09 -17.15 -6.73
C ARG A 158 0.26 -18.02 -5.80
N PHE A 159 -0.78 -18.69 -6.29
CA PHE A 159 -1.72 -19.45 -5.44
C PHE A 159 -1.55 -20.97 -5.52
N CYS A 160 -0.91 -21.50 -6.56
CA CYS A 160 -0.75 -22.93 -6.80
C CYS A 160 0.37 -23.56 -5.94
N HIS A 161 0.23 -23.47 -4.63
CA HIS A 161 1.11 -24.09 -3.63
C HIS A 161 0.50 -25.39 -3.09
N GLU A 162 1.33 -26.35 -2.68
CA GLU A 162 0.85 -27.64 -2.19
C GLU A 162 0.20 -27.50 -0.80
N SER A 163 0.70 -26.57 0.01
CA SER A 163 0.20 -26.26 1.35
C SER A 163 0.11 -24.75 1.62
N ALA A 164 -0.57 -24.39 2.71
CA ALA A 164 -0.68 -23.01 3.17
C ALA A 164 0.70 -22.45 3.62
N GLU A 165 1.56 -23.32 4.17
CA GLU A 165 2.88 -22.96 4.67
C GLU A 165 3.82 -22.48 3.57
N GLU A 166 3.66 -22.96 2.34
CA GLU A 166 4.49 -22.60 1.19
C GLU A 166 4.15 -21.25 0.55
N TYR A 167 2.96 -20.69 0.85
CA TYR A 167 2.50 -19.42 0.26
C TYR A 167 3.41 -18.24 0.64
N CYS A 168 4.15 -17.66 -0.31
CA CYS A 168 5.21 -16.70 0.00
C CYS A 168 5.04 -15.32 -0.64
N ALA A 169 3.82 -14.76 -0.60
CA ALA A 169 3.53 -13.40 -1.06
C ALA A 169 3.51 -12.38 0.11
N ASP A 170 3.45 -11.10 -0.25
CA ASP A 170 3.43 -9.94 0.66
C ASP A 170 2.22 -9.91 1.61
N ASP A 171 1.12 -10.54 1.22
CA ASP A 171 -0.12 -10.62 2.01
C ASP A 171 -0.29 -11.92 2.78
N ARG A 172 0.79 -12.72 2.94
CA ARG A 172 0.76 -14.05 3.55
C ARG A 172 -0.05 -14.12 4.84
N GLU A 173 0.23 -13.26 5.81
CA GLU A 173 -0.45 -13.30 7.12
C GLU A 173 -1.97 -13.08 6.98
N ARG A 174 -2.37 -12.12 6.14
CA ARG A 174 -3.78 -11.79 5.88
C ARG A 174 -4.49 -12.93 5.13
N LEU A 175 -3.83 -13.52 4.13
CA LEU A 175 -4.38 -14.65 3.39
C LEU A 175 -4.57 -15.87 4.30
N LEU A 176 -3.58 -16.22 5.11
CA LEU A 176 -3.66 -17.37 6.03
C LEU A 176 -4.77 -17.19 7.08
N ALA A 177 -4.93 -15.98 7.63
CA ALA A 177 -6.03 -15.66 8.53
C ALA A 177 -7.39 -15.84 7.84
N TYR A 178 -7.51 -15.40 6.58
CA TYR A 178 -8.71 -15.59 5.77
C TYR A 178 -9.00 -17.07 5.48
N MET A 179 -7.98 -17.84 5.09
CA MET A 179 -8.07 -19.28 4.86
C MET A 179 -8.59 -20.01 6.10
N LYS A 180 -8.00 -19.74 7.27
CA LYS A 180 -8.44 -20.32 8.54
C LYS A 180 -9.90 -19.97 8.86
N LYS A 181 -10.31 -18.72 8.62
CA LYS A 181 -11.69 -18.26 8.85
C LYS A 181 -12.70 -18.95 7.93
N LYS A 182 -12.32 -19.25 6.69
CA LYS A 182 -13.19 -19.85 5.67
C LYS A 182 -13.09 -21.37 5.59
N GLY A 183 -12.11 -21.97 6.26
CA GLY A 183 -11.85 -23.41 6.22
C GLY A 183 -11.15 -23.88 4.95
N PHE A 184 -10.40 -22.99 4.26
CA PHE A 184 -9.60 -23.36 3.09
C PHE A 184 -8.30 -24.03 3.51
N VAL A 185 -7.91 -25.10 2.81
CA VAL A 185 -6.68 -25.86 3.11
C VAL A 185 -5.54 -25.36 2.23
N LYS A 186 -5.79 -25.13 0.94
CA LYS A 186 -4.78 -24.68 -0.02
C LYS A 186 -5.04 -23.24 -0.51
N PRO A 187 -4.00 -22.43 -0.77
CA PRO A 187 -4.17 -21.07 -1.29
C PRO A 187 -4.95 -21.01 -2.62
N VAL A 188 -4.80 -22.02 -3.48
CA VAL A 188 -5.54 -22.12 -4.75
C VAL A 188 -7.07 -22.15 -4.57
N GLU A 189 -7.56 -22.64 -3.43
CA GLU A 189 -8.99 -22.64 -3.12
C GLU A 189 -9.53 -21.21 -2.96
N VAL A 190 -8.73 -20.30 -2.38
CA VAL A 190 -9.08 -18.87 -2.28
C VAL A 190 -9.18 -18.25 -3.67
N TRP A 191 -8.21 -18.55 -4.54
CA TRP A 191 -8.21 -18.04 -5.92
C TRP A 191 -9.42 -18.53 -6.72
N PHE A 192 -9.74 -19.82 -6.62
CA PHE A 192 -10.94 -20.42 -7.23
C PHE A 192 -12.25 -19.85 -6.68
N ASP A 193 -12.35 -19.65 -5.36
CA ASP A 193 -13.53 -19.04 -4.75
C ASP A 193 -13.71 -17.59 -5.17
N ASN A 194 -12.62 -16.82 -5.25
CA ASN A 194 -12.64 -15.43 -5.73
C ASN A 194 -13.08 -15.33 -7.19
N ILE A 195 -12.50 -16.13 -8.10
CA ILE A 195 -12.90 -16.17 -9.52
C ILE A 195 -14.40 -16.48 -9.61
N LYS A 196 -14.86 -17.52 -8.91
CA LYS A 196 -16.26 -17.91 -8.88
C LYS A 196 -17.16 -16.77 -8.36
N ALA A 197 -16.79 -16.16 -7.23
CA ALA A 197 -17.54 -15.07 -6.64
C ALA A 197 -17.72 -13.90 -7.61
N MET A 198 -16.66 -13.51 -8.34
CA MET A 198 -16.71 -12.43 -9.33
C MET A 198 -17.50 -12.79 -10.60
N LEU A 199 -17.41 -14.04 -11.06
CA LEU A 199 -18.17 -14.54 -12.21
C LEU A 199 -19.67 -14.52 -11.92
N GLU A 200 -20.08 -15.07 -10.78
CA GLU A 200 -21.48 -15.18 -10.35
C GLU A 200 -22.11 -13.85 -9.92
N LEU A 201 -21.29 -12.84 -9.60
CA LEU A 201 -21.73 -11.54 -9.12
C LEU A 201 -22.61 -10.81 -10.16
N LYS A 202 -23.80 -10.37 -9.76
CA LYS A 202 -24.63 -9.51 -10.62
C LYS A 202 -24.34 -8.05 -10.31
N MET A 203 -23.70 -7.34 -11.25
CA MET A 203 -23.38 -5.93 -11.09
C MET A 203 -24.63 -5.08 -11.31
N ASP A 204 -25.35 -4.76 -10.23
CA ASP A 204 -26.54 -3.92 -10.27
C ASP A 204 -26.18 -2.43 -10.46
N PRO A 205 -26.99 -1.64 -11.17
CA PRO A 205 -26.75 -0.20 -11.32
C PRO A 205 -26.70 0.57 -10.00
N GLY A 206 -27.38 0.07 -8.96
CA GLY A 206 -27.41 0.68 -7.63
C GLY A 206 -26.13 0.45 -6.81
N GLY A 207 -25.17 -0.35 -7.30
CA GLY A 207 -23.88 -0.56 -6.65
C GLY A 207 -23.87 -1.52 -5.47
N LYS A 208 -24.99 -2.21 -5.18
CA LYS A 208 -25.08 -3.17 -4.06
C LYS A 208 -24.10 -4.34 -4.22
N TRP A 209 -23.74 -4.68 -5.45
CA TRP A 209 -22.75 -5.70 -5.77
C TRP A 209 -21.37 -5.44 -5.12
N MET A 210 -21.02 -4.17 -4.83
CA MET A 210 -19.74 -3.84 -4.16
C MET A 210 -19.71 -4.34 -2.72
N GLU A 211 -20.83 -4.22 -2.00
CA GLU A 211 -20.97 -4.78 -0.66
C GLU A 211 -21.06 -6.30 -0.68
N GLU A 212 -21.68 -6.86 -1.71
CA GLU A 212 -21.75 -8.31 -1.90
C GLU A 212 -20.35 -8.91 -2.11
N ILE A 213 -19.54 -8.34 -3.01
CA ILE A 213 -18.22 -8.90 -3.32
C ILE A 213 -17.25 -8.79 -2.14
N ARG A 214 -17.32 -7.71 -1.34
CA ARG A 214 -16.55 -7.55 -0.10
C ARG A 214 -16.81 -8.66 0.93
N LYS A 215 -18.00 -9.26 0.90
CA LYS A 215 -18.39 -10.36 1.80
C LYS A 215 -18.02 -11.73 1.25
N ARG A 216 -18.04 -11.86 -0.09
CA ARG A 216 -17.86 -13.14 -0.79
C ARG A 216 -16.38 -13.48 -1.02
N ALA A 217 -15.58 -12.54 -1.51
CA ALA A 217 -14.19 -12.77 -1.90
C ALA A 217 -13.19 -12.37 -0.79
N TYR A 218 -11.92 -12.72 -0.97
CA TYR A 218 -10.81 -12.23 -0.16
C TYR A 218 -10.77 -10.69 -0.16
N PRO A 219 -10.66 -10.00 1.00
CA PRO A 219 -10.85 -8.55 1.08
C PRO A 219 -9.96 -7.71 0.16
N ASP A 220 -8.68 -8.06 0.02
CA ASP A 220 -7.74 -7.30 -0.81
C ASP A 220 -8.09 -7.45 -2.30
N ASP A 221 -8.44 -8.66 -2.74
CA ASP A 221 -8.87 -8.94 -4.12
C ASP A 221 -10.25 -8.33 -4.44
N ALA A 222 -11.17 -8.32 -3.48
CA ALA A 222 -12.47 -7.65 -3.62
C ALA A 222 -12.30 -6.14 -3.81
N LYS A 223 -11.41 -5.50 -3.03
CA LYS A 223 -11.07 -4.09 -3.20
C LYS A 223 -10.45 -3.83 -4.56
N TRP A 224 -9.54 -4.69 -5.01
CA TRP A 224 -8.91 -4.57 -6.32
C TRP A 224 -9.93 -4.65 -7.47
N PHE A 225 -10.88 -5.58 -7.39
CA PHE A 225 -11.98 -5.69 -8.35
C PHE A 225 -12.84 -4.41 -8.41
N ILE A 226 -13.17 -3.83 -7.25
CA ILE A 226 -13.95 -2.59 -7.18
C ILE A 226 -13.17 -1.41 -7.77
N LEU A 227 -11.89 -1.26 -7.39
CA LEU A 227 -11.04 -0.19 -7.90
C LEU A 227 -10.85 -0.29 -9.43
N HIS A 228 -10.64 -1.49 -9.95
CA HIS A 228 -10.51 -1.70 -11.40
C HIS A 228 -11.80 -1.35 -12.16
N THR A 229 -12.96 -1.70 -11.61
CA THR A 229 -14.25 -1.54 -12.32
C THR A 229 -14.88 -0.15 -12.15
N GLN A 230 -14.61 0.55 -11.04
CA GLN A 230 -15.18 1.87 -10.74
C GLN A 230 -14.14 3.01 -10.72
N GLY A 231 -12.90 2.71 -10.33
CA GLY A 231 -11.81 3.70 -10.25
C GLY A 231 -11.13 3.99 -11.59
N MET A 232 -11.55 3.35 -12.68
CA MET A 232 -11.00 3.60 -14.00
C MET A 232 -12.09 3.78 -15.05
N TYR A 233 -11.86 4.72 -15.98
CA TYR A 233 -12.71 4.87 -17.16
C TYR A 233 -12.09 4.20 -18.37
N MET A 234 -12.95 3.67 -19.24
CA MET A 234 -12.54 2.91 -20.42
C MET A 234 -12.48 3.82 -21.65
N ALA A 235 -11.42 3.68 -22.45
CA ALA A 235 -11.23 4.33 -23.74
C ALA A 235 -10.74 3.31 -24.79
N LEU A 236 -11.00 3.58 -26.08
CA LEU A 236 -10.58 2.74 -27.19
C LEU A 236 -9.47 3.45 -27.97
N CYS A 237 -8.26 2.90 -28.00
CA CYS A 237 -7.11 3.48 -28.68
C CYS A 237 -6.76 2.70 -29.94
N THR A 238 -6.36 3.44 -30.98
CA THR A 238 -5.94 2.87 -32.28
C THR A 238 -4.64 3.55 -32.73
N PRO A 239 -3.72 2.84 -33.40
CA PRO A 239 -2.55 3.49 -33.99
C PRO A 239 -2.96 4.43 -35.13
N SER A 240 -2.53 5.69 -35.07
CA SER A 240 -2.75 6.67 -36.15
C SER A 240 -1.92 6.36 -37.40
N THR A 241 -0.73 5.79 -37.23
CA THR A 241 0.22 5.51 -38.31
C THR A 241 -0.01 4.12 -38.89
N LEU A 242 -0.02 4.02 -40.22
CA LEU A 242 -0.12 2.75 -40.93
C LEU A 242 1.19 1.96 -40.73
N GLY A 243 1.10 0.77 -40.12
CA GLY A 243 2.25 -0.10 -39.85
C GLY A 243 2.69 -0.12 -38.39
N ASP A 244 2.11 0.72 -37.53
CA ASP A 244 2.28 0.57 -36.08
C ASP A 244 1.26 -0.42 -35.53
N GLU A 245 1.68 -1.22 -34.54
CA GLU A 245 0.84 -2.23 -33.90
C GLU A 245 1.10 -2.33 -32.40
N PHE A 246 0.12 -2.87 -31.67
CA PHE A 246 0.25 -3.24 -30.27
C PHE A 246 0.69 -4.69 -30.14
N LEU A 247 1.69 -4.93 -29.28
CA LEU A 247 2.16 -6.27 -28.94
C LEU A 247 1.20 -6.94 -27.95
N LEU A 248 1.07 -8.27 -28.04
CA LEU A 248 0.32 -9.06 -27.07
C LEU A 248 1.29 -9.99 -26.30
N THR A 249 1.52 -9.67 -25.03
CA THR A 249 2.41 -10.42 -24.13
C THR A 249 1.61 -11.40 -23.26
N GLU A 250 2.24 -12.47 -22.75
CA GLU A 250 1.57 -13.46 -21.86
C GLU A 250 0.89 -12.81 -20.64
N ASN A 251 1.50 -11.77 -20.09
CA ASN A 251 0.99 -11.00 -18.95
C ASN A 251 0.20 -9.75 -19.37
N GLY A 252 -0.12 -9.56 -20.66
CA GLY A 252 -0.59 -8.29 -21.22
C GLY A 252 -1.89 -7.72 -20.61
N TYR A 253 -2.71 -8.55 -19.95
CA TYR A 253 -3.90 -8.09 -19.21
C TYR A 253 -3.63 -7.76 -17.74
N GLY A 254 -2.44 -8.09 -17.23
CA GLY A 254 -1.96 -7.76 -15.89
C GLY A 254 -0.99 -6.58 -15.84
N ILE A 255 -0.58 -6.04 -16.98
CA ILE A 255 0.35 -4.92 -17.08
C ILE A 255 -0.38 -3.59 -16.85
N HIS A 256 0.28 -2.70 -16.10
CA HIS A 256 -0.15 -1.34 -15.91
C HIS A 256 1.01 -0.38 -16.19
N GLU A 257 0.67 0.85 -16.59
CA GLU A 257 1.57 1.98 -16.53
C GLU A 257 1.32 2.76 -15.24
N GLY A 258 2.41 3.08 -14.57
CA GLY A 258 2.46 3.90 -13.38
C GLY A 258 3.65 3.51 -12.48
N PRO A 259 3.92 4.28 -11.42
CA PRO A 259 5.08 4.05 -10.57
C PRO A 259 4.92 2.79 -9.72
N VAL A 260 6.01 2.06 -9.57
CA VAL A 260 6.16 0.93 -8.65
C VAL A 260 7.36 1.22 -7.75
N SER A 261 7.13 1.23 -6.44
CA SER A 261 8.16 1.37 -5.42
C SER A 261 8.42 0.02 -4.76
N GLY A 262 9.65 -0.17 -4.32
CA GLY A 262 10.02 -1.36 -3.59
C GLY A 262 11.27 -1.16 -2.74
N GLN A 263 11.49 -2.10 -1.84
CA GLN A 263 12.69 -2.20 -1.02
C GLN A 263 13.53 -3.37 -1.51
N ILE A 264 14.81 -3.13 -1.74
CA ILE A 264 15.78 -4.19 -2.04
C ILE A 264 16.31 -4.70 -0.70
N ASP A 265 16.15 -5.98 -0.43
CA ASP A 265 16.82 -6.63 0.68
C ASP A 265 18.34 -6.62 0.39
N PRO A 266 19.16 -5.93 1.20
CA PRO A 266 20.59 -5.79 0.94
C PRO A 266 21.36 -7.11 1.07
N LYS A 267 20.84 -8.11 1.79
CA LYS A 267 21.49 -9.42 1.95
C LYS A 267 21.20 -10.36 0.79
N THR A 268 19.98 -10.31 0.26
CA THR A 268 19.53 -11.24 -0.79
C THR A 268 19.50 -10.60 -2.18
N GLY A 269 19.52 -9.27 -2.26
CA GLY A 269 19.27 -8.49 -3.47
C GLY A 269 17.81 -8.59 -3.95
N LYS A 270 16.90 -9.14 -3.14
CA LYS A 270 15.50 -9.34 -3.53
C LYS A 270 14.72 -8.03 -3.41
N LEU A 271 14.15 -7.57 -4.52
CA LEU A 271 13.20 -6.45 -4.53
C LEU A 271 11.83 -6.92 -4.02
N THR A 272 11.31 -6.25 -3.01
CA THR A 272 9.93 -6.39 -2.51
C THR A 272 9.16 -5.13 -2.85
N THR A 273 8.07 -5.26 -3.60
CA THR A 273 7.19 -4.12 -3.91
C THR A 273 6.52 -3.63 -2.64
N THR A 274 6.63 -2.34 -2.36
CA THR A 274 6.01 -1.68 -1.19
C THR A 274 4.78 -0.87 -1.58
N CYS A 275 4.79 -0.27 -2.78
CA CYS A 275 3.70 0.55 -3.27
C CYS A 275 3.64 0.48 -4.80
N TYR A 276 2.44 0.54 -5.37
CA TYR A 276 2.25 0.70 -6.81
C TYR A 276 1.02 1.59 -7.06
N THR A 277 1.06 2.38 -8.13
CA THR A 277 -0.09 3.17 -8.60
C THR A 277 -0.38 2.83 -10.05
N GLU A 278 -1.61 2.41 -10.35
CA GLU A 278 -2.05 2.10 -11.71
C GLU A 278 -2.67 3.35 -12.35
N TYR A 279 -1.92 4.05 -13.20
CA TYR A 279 -2.44 5.20 -13.94
C TYR A 279 -3.17 4.76 -15.21
N HIS A 280 -2.62 3.78 -15.93
CA HIS A 280 -3.27 3.15 -17.06
C HIS A 280 -3.15 1.62 -16.98
N VAL A 281 -4.20 0.91 -17.39
CA VAL A 281 -4.17 -0.54 -17.59
C VAL A 281 -4.50 -0.84 -19.05
N PHE A 282 -3.69 -1.67 -19.68
CA PHE A 282 -3.80 -1.97 -21.11
C PHE A 282 -4.49 -3.30 -21.33
N SER A 283 -5.28 -3.37 -22.40
CA SER A 283 -5.97 -4.59 -22.80
C SER A 283 -6.02 -4.64 -24.32
N VAL A 284 -5.00 -5.27 -24.89
CA VAL A 284 -4.84 -5.41 -26.34
C VAL A 284 -5.85 -6.41 -26.86
N ILE A 285 -6.77 -5.98 -27.72
CA ILE A 285 -7.81 -6.85 -28.29
C ILE A 285 -7.54 -7.19 -29.75
N SER A 286 -6.75 -6.38 -30.45
CA SER A 286 -6.17 -6.68 -31.77
C SER A 286 -4.91 -5.82 -31.96
N PRO A 287 -4.09 -6.09 -32.98
CA PRO A 287 -2.87 -5.30 -33.22
C PRO A 287 -3.14 -3.81 -33.47
N ARG A 288 -4.36 -3.46 -33.92
CA ARG A 288 -4.76 -2.07 -34.23
C ARG A 288 -5.79 -1.49 -33.27
N LEU A 289 -6.14 -2.20 -32.21
CA LEU A 289 -7.19 -1.78 -31.29
C LEU A 289 -6.89 -2.24 -29.87
N MET A 290 -6.86 -1.29 -28.96
CA MET A 290 -6.62 -1.51 -27.53
C MET A 290 -7.73 -0.88 -26.71
N ILE A 291 -8.10 -1.55 -25.63
CA ILE A 291 -8.88 -0.94 -24.55
C ILE A 291 -7.88 -0.42 -23.51
N VAL A 292 -7.99 0.87 -23.17
CA VAL A 292 -7.22 1.50 -22.09
C VAL A 292 -8.17 1.82 -20.95
N LEU A 293 -7.84 1.37 -19.75
CA LEU A 293 -8.47 1.83 -18.52
C LEU A 293 -7.60 2.93 -17.93
N ARG A 294 -8.13 4.15 -17.81
CA ARG A 294 -7.43 5.30 -17.24
C ARG A 294 -7.97 5.63 -15.85
N SER A 295 -7.06 5.78 -14.90
CA SER A 295 -7.37 6.09 -13.51
C SER A 295 -8.08 7.42 -13.35
N PHE A 296 -9.01 7.49 -12.38
CA PHE A 296 -9.64 8.75 -11.98
C PHE A 296 -8.66 9.75 -11.35
N LEU A 297 -7.45 9.31 -10.97
CA LEU A 297 -6.39 10.16 -10.42
C LEU A 297 -5.81 11.11 -11.46
N LEU A 298 -5.91 10.79 -12.76
CA LEU A 298 -5.39 11.64 -13.83
C LEU A 298 -6.40 12.71 -14.26
N PRO A 299 -5.93 13.89 -14.72
CA PRO A 299 -6.80 14.98 -15.17
C PRO A 299 -7.85 14.56 -16.20
N ASN A 300 -9.01 15.20 -16.12
CA ASN A 300 -10.15 15.03 -17.00
C ASN A 300 -10.75 16.42 -17.25
N PRO A 301 -10.49 17.03 -18.43
CA PRO A 301 -10.86 18.43 -18.70
C PRO A 301 -12.33 18.76 -18.46
N LEU A 302 -13.24 17.82 -18.72
CA LEU A 302 -14.68 18.04 -18.56
C LEU A 302 -15.08 18.09 -17.08
N GLU A 303 -14.55 17.18 -16.26
CA GLU A 303 -14.84 17.11 -14.83
C GLU A 303 -14.06 18.18 -14.04
N ASP A 304 -12.85 18.53 -14.50
CA ASP A 304 -11.98 19.53 -13.88
C ASP A 304 -12.43 20.97 -14.08
N ASN A 305 -13.48 21.18 -14.91
CA ASN A 305 -14.19 22.44 -14.97
C ASN A 305 -14.92 22.74 -13.63
N SER A 306 -15.18 21.71 -12.81
CA SER A 306 -15.58 21.88 -11.41
C SER A 306 -14.35 21.95 -10.50
N ASN A 307 -14.17 23.09 -9.83
CA ASN A 307 -13.05 23.30 -8.90
C ASN A 307 -13.00 22.22 -7.81
N ASN A 308 -14.14 21.84 -7.22
CA ASN A 308 -14.21 20.82 -6.17
C ASN A 308 -13.71 19.45 -6.66
N ILE A 309 -14.08 19.05 -7.89
CA ILE A 309 -13.64 17.76 -8.46
C ILE A 309 -12.15 17.80 -8.77
N ARG A 310 -11.66 18.92 -9.32
CA ARG A 310 -10.24 19.12 -9.61
C ARG A 310 -9.39 19.07 -8.34
N GLU A 311 -9.80 19.78 -7.29
CA GLU A 311 -9.11 19.81 -5.99
C GLU A 311 -9.13 18.44 -5.30
N PHE A 312 -10.29 17.76 -5.30
CA PHE A 312 -10.40 16.40 -4.81
C PHE A 312 -9.41 15.48 -5.53
N ARG A 313 -9.39 15.49 -6.86
CA ARG A 313 -8.48 14.65 -7.64
C ARG A 313 -7.02 14.98 -7.36
N GLN A 314 -6.66 16.26 -7.32
CA GLN A 314 -5.30 16.70 -7.05
C GLN A 314 -4.83 16.22 -5.66
N THR A 315 -5.71 16.30 -4.66
CA THR A 315 -5.43 15.82 -3.30
C THR A 315 -5.16 14.31 -3.31
N TRP A 316 -6.02 13.51 -3.94
CA TRP A 316 -5.83 12.06 -4.05
C TRP A 316 -4.58 11.68 -4.84
N TYR A 317 -4.30 12.40 -5.93
CA TYR A 317 -3.08 12.22 -6.71
C TYR A 317 -1.84 12.43 -5.85
N GLN A 318 -1.79 13.53 -5.08
CA GLN A 318 -0.68 13.84 -4.19
C GLN A 318 -0.55 12.84 -3.05
N GLN A 319 -1.65 12.36 -2.49
CA GLN A 319 -1.65 11.31 -1.48
C GLN A 319 -1.07 10.01 -2.04
N CYS A 320 -1.54 9.53 -3.19
CA CYS A 320 -1.00 8.32 -3.83
C CYS A 320 0.49 8.48 -4.16
N ALA A 321 0.88 9.60 -4.77
CA ALA A 321 2.28 9.90 -5.07
C ALA A 321 3.16 9.90 -3.80
N SER A 322 2.64 10.39 -2.67
CA SER A 322 3.39 10.45 -1.41
C SER A 322 3.71 9.10 -0.78
N LEU A 323 3.04 8.02 -1.21
CA LEU A 323 3.30 6.65 -0.73
C LEU A 323 4.50 6.01 -1.44
N HIS A 324 4.98 6.61 -2.54
CA HIS A 324 6.10 6.08 -3.31
C HIS A 324 7.45 6.50 -2.72
N ASN A 325 8.49 5.70 -2.97
CA ASN A 325 9.86 6.02 -2.55
C ASN A 325 10.34 7.36 -3.13
N PHE A 326 9.86 7.75 -4.32
CA PHE A 326 10.22 9.01 -4.97
C PHE A 326 8.94 9.74 -5.40
N PRO A 327 8.27 10.49 -4.50
CA PRO A 327 6.95 11.08 -4.79
C PRO A 327 6.91 11.99 -6.02
N ASN A 328 7.99 12.74 -6.28
CA ASN A 328 8.04 13.65 -7.43
C ASN A 328 8.32 12.94 -8.76
N GLU A 329 8.83 11.71 -8.70
CA GLU A 329 9.00 10.84 -9.87
C GLU A 329 7.80 9.91 -10.04
N ALA A 330 6.85 9.88 -9.09
CA ALA A 330 5.67 9.04 -9.11
C ALA A 330 4.56 9.57 -10.05
N ASN A 331 4.92 10.00 -11.26
CA ASN A 331 3.98 10.56 -12.25
C ASN A 331 3.71 9.58 -13.39
N SER A 332 2.57 9.70 -14.05
CA SER A 332 2.30 8.93 -15.28
C SER A 332 3.19 9.43 -16.41
N ILE A 333 3.86 8.50 -17.12
CA ILE A 333 4.53 8.84 -18.37
C ILE A 333 3.46 9.16 -19.43
N LEU A 334 2.35 8.42 -19.47
CA LEU A 334 1.27 8.63 -20.44
C LEU A 334 0.22 9.65 -20.00
N ALA A 335 0.59 10.61 -19.14
CA ALA A 335 -0.34 11.66 -18.72
C ALA A 335 -0.89 12.47 -19.90
N ASP A 336 -0.09 12.62 -20.96
CA ASP A 336 -0.38 13.30 -22.23
C ASP A 336 -1.28 12.50 -23.18
N LEU A 337 -1.65 11.26 -22.84
CA LEU A 337 -2.50 10.43 -23.68
C LEU A 337 -3.87 11.11 -23.88
N LEU A 338 -4.17 11.51 -25.12
CA LEU A 338 -5.36 12.30 -25.48
C LEU A 338 -6.61 11.40 -25.61
N ILE A 339 -7.08 10.90 -24.48
CA ILE A 339 -8.31 10.10 -24.36
C ILE A 339 -9.30 10.75 -23.40
N SER A 340 -10.58 10.48 -23.57
CA SER A 340 -11.64 11.00 -22.71
C SER A 340 -12.64 9.93 -22.29
N LYS A 341 -13.45 10.25 -21.27
CA LYS A 341 -14.55 9.39 -20.81
C LYS A 341 -15.58 9.20 -21.93
N ALA A 342 -16.24 8.05 -21.90
CA ALA A 342 -17.33 7.77 -22.83
C ALA A 342 -18.41 8.84 -22.76
N LYS A 343 -18.96 9.19 -23.93
CA LYS A 343 -20.24 9.90 -24.02
C LYS A 343 -21.32 9.03 -23.38
N ASN A 344 -22.40 9.63 -22.93
CA ASN A 344 -23.51 8.88 -22.36
C ASN A 344 -24.85 9.41 -22.87
N SER A 345 -25.90 8.61 -22.72
CA SER A 345 -27.24 8.92 -23.22
C SER A 345 -28.09 9.81 -22.31
N TYR A 346 -27.58 10.23 -21.15
CA TYR A 346 -28.36 10.89 -20.09
C TYR A 346 -27.81 12.28 -19.69
N THR A 347 -26.70 12.71 -20.29
CA THR A 347 -26.13 14.05 -20.12
C THR A 347 -25.87 14.71 -21.45
N ARG A 348 -25.89 16.05 -21.47
CA ARG A 348 -25.41 16.90 -22.56
C ARG A 348 -24.38 17.88 -22.03
N ILE A 349 -23.53 18.40 -22.92
CA ILE A 349 -22.56 19.44 -22.56
C ILE A 349 -23.17 20.82 -22.83
N VAL A 350 -23.21 21.68 -21.82
CA VAL A 350 -23.63 23.09 -21.91
C VAL A 350 -22.55 23.93 -21.24
N ASP A 351 -22.00 24.91 -21.95
CA ASP A 351 -20.92 25.80 -21.46
C ASP A 351 -19.72 25.04 -20.84
N GLY A 352 -19.35 23.91 -21.45
CA GLY A 352 -18.24 23.07 -20.98
C GLY A 352 -18.55 22.27 -19.71
N GLN A 353 -19.81 22.19 -19.26
CA GLN A 353 -20.24 21.37 -18.14
C GLN A 353 -21.21 20.28 -18.58
N ALA A 354 -21.11 19.11 -17.95
CA ALA A 354 -22.06 18.02 -18.16
C ALA A 354 -23.32 18.28 -17.33
N VAL A 355 -24.46 18.47 -18.01
CA VAL A 355 -25.77 18.64 -17.38
C VAL A 355 -26.69 17.48 -17.74
N PHE A 356 -27.56 17.09 -16.81
CA PHE A 356 -28.54 16.03 -17.03
C PHE A 356 -29.58 16.42 -18.09
N LEU A 357 -30.09 15.43 -18.81
CA LEU A 357 -31.25 15.58 -19.69
C LEU A 357 -32.55 15.60 -18.89
N ASP A 358 -33.64 16.07 -19.49
CA ASP A 358 -34.96 16.10 -18.84
C ASP A 358 -35.39 14.69 -18.41
N GLY A 359 -35.78 14.53 -17.14
CA GLY A 359 -36.17 13.24 -16.55
C GLY A 359 -35.00 12.39 -16.00
N GLU A 360 -33.77 12.90 -16.08
CA GLU A 360 -32.59 12.30 -15.46
C GLU A 360 -32.29 12.96 -14.11
N ASP A 361 -32.00 12.13 -13.10
CA ASP A 361 -31.78 12.52 -11.69
C ASP A 361 -30.37 12.13 -11.20
N GLY A 362 -29.51 11.66 -12.11
CA GLY A 362 -28.19 11.11 -11.79
C GLY A 362 -28.18 9.66 -11.32
N THR A 363 -29.34 9.04 -11.09
CA THR A 363 -29.43 7.62 -10.72
C THR A 363 -28.98 6.76 -11.89
N GLN A 364 -28.16 5.75 -11.61
CA GLN A 364 -27.70 4.83 -12.65
C GLN A 364 -28.83 3.87 -13.05
N ARG A 365 -29.23 3.89 -14.32
CA ARG A 365 -30.28 3.01 -14.85
C ARG A 365 -29.72 2.01 -15.87
N ALA A 366 -30.39 0.86 -15.98
CA ALA A 366 -30.01 -0.20 -16.93
C ALA A 366 -30.16 0.24 -18.41
N SER A 367 -31.08 1.17 -18.68
CA SER A 367 -31.30 1.76 -20.00
C SER A 367 -30.19 2.71 -20.47
N HIS A 368 -29.29 3.14 -19.58
CA HIS A 368 -28.22 4.07 -19.94
C HIS A 368 -27.26 3.42 -20.95
N ARG A 369 -26.88 4.20 -21.96
CA ARG A 369 -25.94 3.80 -23.01
C ARG A 369 -24.71 4.70 -23.00
N PHE A 370 -23.60 4.17 -23.50
CA PHE A 370 -22.30 4.79 -23.50
C PHE A 370 -21.69 4.74 -24.89
N GLY A 371 -21.28 5.89 -25.42
CA GLY A 371 -20.61 6.06 -26.71
C GLY A 371 -19.11 6.17 -26.51
N PHE A 372 -18.35 5.22 -27.07
CA PHE A 372 -16.89 5.16 -26.98
C PHE A 372 -16.26 5.55 -28.32
N PRO A 373 -15.63 6.73 -28.41
CA PRO A 373 -14.86 7.11 -29.59
C PRO A 373 -13.64 6.21 -29.77
N PHE A 374 -13.24 6.00 -31.02
CA PHE A 374 -11.92 5.45 -31.36
C PHE A 374 -10.90 6.58 -31.38
N PHE A 375 -9.97 6.59 -30.43
CA PHE A 375 -8.93 7.60 -30.30
C PHE A 375 -7.68 7.18 -31.09
N PRO A 376 -7.36 7.83 -32.23
CA PRO A 376 -6.09 7.61 -32.91
C PRO A 376 -4.97 8.22 -32.08
N ILE A 377 -4.05 7.38 -31.60
CA ILE A 377 -2.88 7.79 -30.80
C ILE A 377 -1.62 7.85 -31.67
N THR A 378 -0.66 8.68 -31.27
CA THR A 378 0.55 8.93 -32.06
C THR A 378 1.46 7.70 -32.06
N ALA A 379 2.37 7.62 -33.04
CA ALA A 379 3.38 6.55 -33.09
C ALA A 379 4.21 6.49 -31.79
N ASP A 380 4.62 7.64 -31.26
CA ASP A 380 5.34 7.74 -29.99
C ASP A 380 4.53 7.16 -28.82
N GLN A 381 3.24 7.49 -28.71
CA GLN A 381 2.37 6.92 -27.68
C GLN A 381 2.21 5.40 -27.81
N VAL A 382 2.10 4.86 -29.04
CA VAL A 382 2.09 3.41 -29.29
C VAL A 382 3.41 2.77 -28.82
N HIS A 383 4.54 3.38 -29.16
CA HIS A 383 5.86 2.90 -28.75
C HIS A 383 6.06 2.92 -27.24
N ARG A 384 5.60 3.97 -26.55
CA ARG A 384 5.65 4.09 -25.08
C ARG A 384 4.76 3.06 -24.38
N ILE A 385 3.56 2.80 -24.91
CA ILE A 385 2.70 1.72 -24.40
C ILE A 385 3.40 0.37 -24.58
N ASN A 386 3.92 0.07 -25.77
CA ASN A 386 4.63 -1.18 -26.01
C ASN A 386 5.92 -1.29 -25.18
N ALA A 387 6.59 -0.19 -24.86
CA ALA A 387 7.74 -0.17 -23.96
C ALA A 387 7.35 -0.61 -22.54
N VAL A 388 6.21 -0.15 -22.02
CA VAL A 388 5.64 -0.66 -20.75
C VAL A 388 5.36 -2.16 -20.85
N MET A 389 4.78 -2.61 -21.97
CA MET A 389 4.50 -4.04 -22.19
C MET A 389 5.78 -4.89 -22.16
N LEU A 390 6.86 -4.41 -22.80
CA LEU A 390 8.15 -5.09 -22.86
C LEU A 390 8.90 -5.04 -21.52
N GLU A 391 8.83 -3.91 -20.81
CA GLU A 391 9.47 -3.75 -19.50
C GLU A 391 8.99 -4.78 -18.49
N GLU A 392 7.69 -5.10 -18.50
CA GLU A 392 7.08 -6.10 -17.63
C GLU A 392 7.21 -7.54 -18.19
N SER A 393 7.84 -7.75 -19.35
CA SER A 393 7.89 -9.05 -20.04
C SER A 393 9.13 -9.89 -19.73
N TYR A 394 10.04 -9.46 -18.86
CA TYR A 394 11.29 -10.20 -18.58
C TYR A 394 11.12 -11.55 -17.87
N ARG A 395 9.89 -11.92 -17.47
CA ARG A 395 9.56 -13.21 -16.83
C ARG A 395 8.63 -14.11 -17.66
N ILE A 396 8.27 -13.70 -18.87
CA ILE A 396 7.35 -14.44 -19.73
C ILE A 396 8.09 -15.24 -20.81
N SER A 397 7.40 -16.19 -21.43
CA SER A 397 7.97 -17.08 -22.43
C SER A 397 7.59 -16.73 -23.87
N THR A 398 6.54 -15.92 -24.10
CA THR A 398 5.99 -15.71 -25.44
C THR A 398 5.48 -14.29 -25.65
N ILE A 399 5.87 -13.65 -26.75
CA ILE A 399 5.29 -12.39 -27.21
C ILE A 399 4.66 -12.60 -28.58
N VAL A 400 3.37 -12.28 -28.74
CA VAL A 400 2.64 -12.36 -30.00
C VAL A 400 2.58 -10.98 -30.66
N PHE A 401 2.74 -10.96 -31.98
CA PHE A 401 2.71 -9.75 -32.80
C PHE A 401 2.10 -10.07 -34.17
N TRP A 402 1.77 -9.05 -34.96
CA TRP A 402 1.08 -9.21 -36.24
C TRP A 402 2.03 -9.19 -37.43
N THR A 403 3.00 -8.27 -37.47
CA THR A 403 4.02 -8.27 -38.53
C THR A 403 5.44 -8.22 -37.98
N PRO A 404 6.39 -8.99 -38.56
CA PRO A 404 7.80 -8.92 -38.15
C PRO A 404 8.40 -7.50 -38.29
N ALA A 405 7.98 -6.75 -39.30
CA ALA A 405 8.48 -5.39 -39.53
C ALA A 405 8.08 -4.41 -38.42
N ALA A 406 6.82 -4.45 -37.98
CA ALA A 406 6.33 -3.59 -36.90
C ALA A 406 6.90 -4.03 -35.55
N ALA A 407 6.94 -5.35 -35.29
CA ALA A 407 7.58 -5.89 -34.09
C ALA A 407 9.04 -5.47 -33.96
N ARG A 408 9.82 -5.56 -35.05
CA ARG A 408 11.20 -5.05 -35.10
C ARG A 408 11.26 -3.57 -34.73
N LYS A 409 10.46 -2.72 -35.38
CA LYS A 409 10.41 -1.28 -35.10
C LYS A 409 10.11 -0.99 -33.63
N THR A 410 9.16 -1.71 -33.03
CA THR A 410 8.80 -1.56 -31.62
C THR A 410 9.91 -1.99 -30.68
N ILE A 411 10.56 -3.12 -30.94
CA ILE A 411 11.66 -3.62 -30.10
C ILE A 411 12.88 -2.72 -30.24
N ASP A 412 13.22 -2.28 -31.46
CA ASP A 412 14.31 -1.32 -31.71
C ASP A 412 14.13 -0.06 -30.84
N TYR A 413 12.92 0.53 -30.84
CA TYR A 413 12.60 1.67 -30.01
C TYR A 413 12.85 1.39 -28.51
N TYR A 414 12.31 0.27 -27.98
CA TYR A 414 12.48 -0.08 -26.57
C TYR A 414 13.95 -0.35 -26.19
N LEU A 415 14.75 -0.94 -27.07
CA LEU A 415 16.17 -1.15 -26.82
C LEU A 415 16.94 0.17 -26.76
N THR A 416 16.65 1.09 -27.69
CA THR A 416 17.39 2.36 -27.82
C THR A 416 16.88 3.51 -26.96
N MET A 417 15.65 3.45 -26.44
CA MET A 417 15.11 4.53 -25.62
C MET A 417 16.01 4.76 -24.38
N PRO A 418 16.21 6.01 -23.93
CA PRO A 418 17.01 6.27 -22.73
C PRO A 418 16.52 5.44 -21.53
N SER A 419 17.45 4.86 -20.76
CA SER A 419 17.12 4.27 -19.47
C SER A 419 17.00 5.40 -18.45
N ASP A 420 15.77 5.80 -18.14
CA ASP A 420 15.50 6.56 -16.92
C ASP A 420 15.50 5.60 -15.71
N ARG A 421 15.30 6.12 -14.49
CA ARG A 421 15.17 5.30 -13.26
C ARG A 421 13.92 4.39 -13.25
N ARG A 422 13.14 4.29 -14.33
CA ARG A 422 11.90 3.49 -14.39
C ARG A 422 12.00 2.31 -15.34
N PHE A 423 12.83 2.39 -16.38
CA PHE A 423 12.96 1.36 -17.40
C PHE A 423 14.36 0.74 -17.42
N LYS A 424 14.43 -0.56 -17.73
CA LYS A 424 15.71 -1.25 -18.03
C LYS A 424 16.75 -1.13 -16.91
N ILE A 425 16.32 -1.24 -15.66
CA ILE A 425 17.23 -1.34 -14.51
C ILE A 425 17.67 -2.79 -14.34
N VAL A 426 18.97 -3.04 -14.45
CA VAL A 426 19.56 -4.39 -14.29
C VAL A 426 20.50 -4.41 -13.10
N SER A 427 20.61 -5.54 -12.40
CA SER A 427 21.63 -5.73 -11.37
C SER A 427 23.03 -5.93 -11.98
N SER A 428 24.06 -5.80 -11.14
CA SER A 428 25.46 -6.11 -11.51
C SER A 428 25.69 -7.59 -11.85
N LYS A 429 24.72 -8.47 -11.56
CA LYS A 429 24.84 -9.91 -11.79
C LYS A 429 24.65 -10.28 -13.26
N SER A 430 25.49 -11.17 -13.76
CA SER A 430 25.44 -11.62 -15.15
C SER A 430 24.20 -12.46 -15.49
N ASP A 431 23.54 -13.04 -14.48
CA ASP A 431 22.32 -13.85 -14.59
C ASP A 431 21.04 -13.04 -14.30
N ASP A 432 21.13 -11.70 -14.26
CA ASP A 432 19.97 -10.82 -14.16
C ASP A 432 18.95 -11.12 -15.26
N ARG A 433 17.72 -11.48 -14.85
CA ARG A 433 16.67 -11.91 -15.79
C ARG A 433 16.31 -10.83 -16.80
N ARG A 434 16.37 -9.55 -16.41
CA ARG A 434 16.06 -8.43 -17.30
C ARG A 434 17.22 -8.22 -18.28
N LEU A 435 18.48 -8.32 -17.84
CA LEU A 435 19.62 -8.29 -18.76
C LEU A 435 19.57 -9.44 -19.79
N VAL A 436 19.24 -10.65 -19.34
CA VAL A 436 19.05 -11.81 -20.23
C VAL A 436 17.92 -11.54 -21.24
N PHE A 437 16.81 -10.96 -20.79
CA PHE A 437 15.70 -10.58 -21.66
C PHE A 437 16.10 -9.53 -22.71
N LEU A 438 16.84 -8.48 -22.33
CA LEU A 438 17.33 -7.46 -23.26
C LEU A 438 18.26 -8.07 -24.33
N ARG A 439 19.19 -8.93 -23.94
CA ARG A 439 20.08 -9.65 -24.89
C ARG A 439 19.30 -10.56 -25.84
N LYS A 440 18.24 -11.20 -25.36
CA LYS A 440 17.33 -11.99 -26.21
C LYS A 440 16.65 -11.11 -27.25
N LEU A 441 16.16 -9.93 -26.85
CA LEU A 441 15.55 -8.97 -27.78
C LEU A 441 16.57 -8.45 -28.82
N GLU A 442 17.80 -8.13 -28.42
CA GLU A 442 18.89 -7.76 -29.35
C GLU A 442 19.15 -8.87 -30.39
N GLY A 443 19.19 -10.13 -29.95
CA GLY A 443 19.37 -11.28 -30.83
C GLY A 443 18.25 -11.39 -31.87
N VAL A 444 16.99 -11.15 -31.46
CA VAL A 444 15.82 -11.19 -32.34
C VAL A 444 15.87 -10.08 -33.37
N VAL A 445 16.12 -8.83 -32.96
CA VAL A 445 16.14 -7.72 -33.92
C VAL A 445 17.31 -7.81 -34.89
N ARG A 446 18.45 -8.41 -34.47
CA ARG A 446 19.56 -8.76 -35.38
C ARG A 446 19.17 -9.79 -36.41
N ALA A 447 18.42 -10.82 -36.03
CA ALA A 447 17.84 -11.76 -36.98
C ALA A 447 16.82 -11.12 -37.93
N MET A 448 16.21 -9.99 -37.53
CA MET A 448 15.32 -9.18 -38.36
C MET A 448 16.03 -8.05 -39.13
N GLY A 449 17.37 -7.97 -39.08
CA GLY A 449 18.19 -7.01 -39.84
C GLY A 449 18.45 -5.66 -39.16
N SER A 450 18.43 -5.60 -37.82
CA SER A 450 18.76 -4.42 -37.02
C SER A 450 20.02 -4.65 -36.17
N ASP A 451 20.88 -3.64 -36.04
CA ASP A 451 22.14 -3.74 -35.26
C ASP A 451 22.08 -2.95 -33.94
N VAL A 452 20.88 -2.64 -33.45
CA VAL A 452 20.73 -1.90 -32.19
C VAL A 452 21.21 -2.70 -30.98
N THR A 453 21.72 -1.98 -29.98
CA THR A 453 22.13 -2.51 -28.68
C THR A 453 21.29 -1.87 -27.59
N ALA A 454 20.95 -2.63 -26.56
CA ALA A 454 20.14 -2.19 -25.45
C ALA A 454 20.87 -1.12 -24.63
N VAL A 455 20.20 0.01 -24.44
CA VAL A 455 20.58 1.01 -23.43
C VAL A 455 19.89 0.65 -22.12
N TYR A 456 20.65 0.43 -21.05
CA TYR A 456 20.14 0.06 -19.73
C TYR A 456 20.98 0.66 -18.61
N HIS A 457 20.38 0.74 -17.41
CA HIS A 457 21.06 1.24 -16.22
C HIS A 457 21.45 0.07 -15.31
N THR A 458 22.75 -0.09 -15.03
CA THR A 458 23.24 -1.08 -14.07
C THR A 458 23.17 -0.50 -12.66
N LEU A 459 22.49 -1.19 -11.74
CA LEU A 459 22.66 -0.97 -10.31
C LEU A 459 24.10 -1.35 -9.95
N VAL A 460 24.98 -0.35 -9.88
CA VAL A 460 26.30 -0.50 -9.27
C VAL A 460 26.08 -0.91 -7.81
N ASP A 461 26.91 -1.84 -7.31
CA ASP A 461 26.75 -2.51 -6.03
C ASP A 461 26.13 -1.61 -4.96
N THR A 462 25.07 -2.15 -4.34
CA THR A 462 24.21 -1.53 -3.35
C THR A 462 24.91 -0.44 -2.54
N LEU A 463 24.43 0.80 -2.69
CA LEU A 463 24.51 1.76 -1.60
C LEU A 463 24.09 0.99 -0.33
N THR A 464 24.96 1.00 0.67
CA THR A 464 24.62 0.51 2.01
C THR A 464 23.32 1.19 2.46
N GLU A 465 22.58 0.57 3.39
CA GLU A 465 21.35 1.18 3.93
C GLU A 465 21.62 2.64 4.37
N GLU A 466 22.81 2.91 4.91
CA GLU A 466 23.29 4.24 5.27
C GLU A 466 23.48 5.17 4.06
N GLU A 467 24.13 4.71 2.99
CA GLU A 467 24.35 5.51 1.78
C GLU A 467 23.04 5.77 1.01
N TRP A 468 22.12 4.80 0.99
CA TRP A 468 20.79 4.97 0.39
C TRP A 468 19.94 5.94 1.22
N LEU A 469 19.95 5.82 2.55
CA LEU A 469 19.33 6.80 3.46
C LEU A 469 19.96 8.18 3.35
N GLU A 470 21.27 8.24 3.08
CA GLU A 470 21.98 9.50 2.90
C GLU A 470 21.61 10.18 1.59
N GLU A 471 21.50 9.42 0.50
CA GLU A 471 21.09 9.92 -0.79
C GLU A 471 19.59 10.29 -0.80
N PHE A 472 18.73 9.43 -0.26
CA PHE A 472 17.31 9.74 -0.03
C PHE A 472 17.12 10.96 0.87
N GLY A 473 17.90 11.07 1.96
CA GLY A 473 17.88 12.22 2.86
C GLY A 473 18.32 13.52 2.19
N ARG A 474 19.30 13.47 1.28
CA ARG A 474 19.70 14.62 0.46
C ARG A 474 18.59 15.06 -0.48
N PHE A 475 18.02 14.14 -1.25
CA PHE A 475 16.91 14.44 -2.17
C PHE A 475 15.67 14.97 -1.44
N ALA A 476 15.29 14.36 -0.32
CA ALA A 476 14.15 14.80 0.47
C ALA A 476 14.38 16.16 1.15
N ALA A 477 15.64 16.56 1.41
CA ALA A 477 15.97 17.87 1.96
C ALA A 477 15.83 19.01 0.92
N GLU A 478 16.06 18.72 -0.37
CA GLU A 478 15.84 19.66 -1.49
C GLU A 478 14.35 19.99 -1.68
N GLU A 479 13.47 19.07 -1.32
CA GLU A 479 12.01 19.17 -1.44
C GLU A 479 11.33 19.84 -0.23
N LEU A 480 12.10 20.19 0.81
CA LEU A 480 11.56 20.92 1.95
C LEU A 480 11.21 22.36 1.54
N PRO A 481 10.16 22.97 2.13
CA PRO A 481 9.78 24.35 1.83
C PRO A 481 10.96 25.31 2.04
N GLU A 482 11.29 26.18 1.08
CA GLU A 482 12.42 27.13 1.20
C GLU A 482 12.38 27.91 2.52
N LYS A 483 11.17 28.29 2.97
CA LYS A 483 10.94 28.89 4.29
C LYS A 483 10.60 27.81 5.32
N PRO A 484 11.35 27.68 6.42
CA PRO A 484 11.05 26.73 7.48
C PRO A 484 9.66 26.94 8.07
N THR A 485 8.84 25.88 8.12
CA THR A 485 7.53 25.86 8.81
C THR A 485 7.73 26.07 10.32
N ALA A 486 6.66 26.39 11.06
CA ALA A 486 6.74 26.54 12.52
C ALA A 486 7.31 25.28 13.21
N PHE A 487 6.92 24.11 12.69
CA PHE A 487 7.44 22.82 13.13
C PHE A 487 8.95 22.67 12.83
N MET A 488 9.39 23.03 11.61
CA MET A 488 10.81 23.01 11.25
C MET A 488 11.64 23.99 12.10
N GLN A 489 11.10 25.17 12.39
CA GLN A 489 11.76 26.16 13.25
C GLN A 489 11.97 25.60 14.66
N LEU A 490 10.98 24.91 15.21
CA LEU A 490 11.09 24.24 16.51
C LEU A 490 12.14 23.13 16.50
N TYR A 491 12.13 22.29 15.46
CA TYR A 491 13.14 21.25 15.27
C TYR A 491 14.57 21.81 15.13
N MET A 492 14.73 22.92 14.41
CA MET A 492 16.02 23.62 14.31
C MET A 492 16.47 24.19 15.65
N LYS A 493 15.53 24.68 16.47
CA LYS A 493 15.80 25.21 17.83
C LYS A 493 16.40 24.16 18.77
N ILE A 494 16.07 22.88 18.60
CA ILE A 494 16.61 21.76 19.38
C ILE A 494 17.85 21.10 18.73
N GLY A 495 18.53 21.82 17.83
CA GLY A 495 19.80 21.41 17.23
C GLY A 495 19.67 20.54 15.98
N GLY A 496 18.52 20.58 15.31
CA GLY A 496 18.30 19.96 14.01
C GLY A 496 18.65 20.88 12.84
N SER A 497 18.80 20.31 11.65
CA SER A 497 18.91 21.06 10.40
C SER A 497 18.11 20.38 9.29
N ARG A 498 17.88 21.08 8.17
CA ARG A 498 17.21 20.50 7.00
C ARG A 498 17.88 19.21 6.53
N ALA A 499 19.22 19.17 6.59
CA ALA A 499 20.00 17.99 6.22
C ALA A 499 19.84 16.81 7.18
N THR A 500 19.51 17.04 8.45
CA THR A 500 19.35 15.95 9.44
C THR A 500 17.89 15.54 9.65
N LEU A 501 16.93 16.35 9.20
CA LEU A 501 15.49 16.16 9.46
C LEU A 501 14.99 14.75 9.15
N ILE A 502 15.23 14.27 7.93
CA ILE A 502 14.75 12.96 7.47
C ILE A 502 15.42 11.82 8.23
N LYS A 503 16.72 11.93 8.51
CA LYS A 503 17.46 10.93 9.29
C LYS A 503 16.97 10.86 10.73
N ASP A 504 16.66 12.00 11.34
CA ASP A 504 16.21 12.05 12.73
C ASP A 504 14.75 11.59 12.88
N ILE A 505 13.91 11.78 11.84
CA ILE A 505 12.58 11.16 11.71
C ILE A 505 12.68 9.63 11.67
N ASP A 506 13.49 9.09 10.76
CA ASP A 506 13.68 7.64 10.61
C ASP A 506 14.22 7.01 11.92
N GLN A 507 15.23 7.64 12.52
CA GLN A 507 15.77 7.20 13.79
C GLN A 507 14.71 7.18 14.90
N GLY A 508 13.83 8.19 14.96
CA GLY A 508 12.72 8.22 15.91
C GLY A 508 11.79 7.01 15.76
N LYS A 509 11.45 6.61 14.52
CA LYS A 509 10.65 5.40 14.23
C LYS A 509 11.37 4.12 14.67
N ARG A 510 12.68 4.01 14.37
CA ARG A 510 13.50 2.86 14.79
C ARG A 510 13.56 2.73 16.32
N MET A 511 13.60 3.84 17.05
CA MET A 511 13.56 3.84 18.52
C MET A 511 12.22 3.32 19.06
N VAL A 512 11.09 3.68 18.43
CA VAL A 512 9.77 3.11 18.78
C VAL A 512 9.75 1.60 18.52
N ASN A 513 10.19 1.16 17.35
CA ASN A 513 10.27 -0.27 17.00
C ASN A 513 11.16 -1.06 17.95
N MET A 514 12.30 -0.48 18.37
CA MET A 514 13.18 -1.08 19.36
C MET A 514 12.46 -1.27 20.70
N LYS A 515 11.75 -0.24 21.19
CA LYS A 515 10.97 -0.36 22.42
C LYS A 515 9.90 -1.45 22.32
N ILE A 516 9.14 -1.49 21.23
CA ILE A 516 8.11 -2.52 20.99
C ILE A 516 8.74 -3.91 21.03
N LYS A 517 9.88 -4.12 20.36
CA LYS A 517 10.59 -5.41 20.38
C LYS A 517 11.02 -5.82 21.78
N PHE A 518 11.57 -4.89 22.59
CA PHE A 518 11.93 -5.19 23.98
C PHE A 518 10.69 -5.52 24.84
N ASP A 519 9.59 -4.81 24.67
CA ASP A 519 8.32 -5.08 25.38
C ASP A 519 7.73 -6.45 24.99
N VAL A 520 7.84 -6.84 23.71
CA VAL A 520 7.39 -8.13 23.17
C VAL A 520 8.31 -9.27 23.63
N TRP A 521 9.64 -9.11 23.52
CA TRP A 521 10.61 -10.14 23.92
C TRP A 521 10.61 -10.42 25.41
N SER A 522 10.25 -9.42 26.23
CA SER A 522 10.15 -9.59 27.68
C SER A 522 8.77 -10.11 28.11
N THR A 523 7.88 -10.48 27.19
CA THR A 523 6.54 -11.02 27.51
C THR A 523 6.67 -12.30 28.32
N GLY A 524 5.99 -12.36 29.47
CA GLY A 524 6.07 -13.48 30.40
C GLY A 524 7.15 -13.36 31.47
N LEU A 525 7.97 -12.30 31.46
CA LEU A 525 8.90 -11.97 32.55
C LEU A 525 8.23 -11.12 33.64
N ASP A 526 8.86 -11.08 34.82
CA ASP A 526 8.46 -10.25 35.96
C ASP A 526 8.41 -8.74 35.60
N GLU A 527 7.38 -8.05 36.07
CA GLU A 527 7.13 -6.66 35.67
C GLU A 527 8.18 -5.69 36.24
N ARG A 528 8.78 -5.98 37.41
CA ARG A 528 9.88 -5.15 37.94
C ARG A 528 11.10 -5.26 37.03
N PHE A 529 11.39 -6.45 36.54
CA PHE A 529 12.47 -6.65 35.58
C PHE A 529 12.18 -5.96 34.24
N ARG A 530 10.95 -6.05 33.74
CA ARG A 530 10.49 -5.33 32.53
C ARG A 530 10.62 -3.81 32.71
N HIS A 531 10.28 -3.30 33.89
CA HIS A 531 10.46 -1.89 34.25
C HIS A 531 11.94 -1.48 34.21
N THR A 532 12.84 -2.29 34.77
CA THR A 532 14.29 -2.04 34.68
C THR A 532 14.80 -1.98 33.24
N ILE A 533 14.31 -2.85 32.34
CA ILE A 533 14.65 -2.79 30.91
C ILE A 533 14.21 -1.46 30.30
N ARG A 534 12.99 -1.00 30.60
CA ARG A 534 12.46 0.27 30.08
C ARG A 534 13.23 1.48 30.60
N GLU A 535 13.63 1.49 31.86
CA GLU A 535 14.48 2.55 32.44
C GLU A 535 15.86 2.57 31.79
N ASN A 536 16.49 1.41 31.58
CA ASN A 536 17.77 1.32 30.88
C ASN A 536 17.66 1.83 29.44
N LEU A 537 16.59 1.44 28.72
CA LEU A 537 16.36 1.92 27.35
C LEU A 537 16.14 3.43 27.31
N ARG A 538 15.42 3.99 28.29
CA ARG A 538 15.26 5.45 28.45
C ARG A 538 16.61 6.12 28.67
N ALA A 539 17.45 5.59 29.55
CA ALA A 539 18.78 6.14 29.82
C ALA A 539 19.65 6.16 28.57
N VAL A 540 19.59 5.12 27.73
CA VAL A 540 20.27 5.07 26.42
C VAL A 540 19.69 6.11 25.46
N PHE A 541 18.36 6.24 25.37
CA PHE A 541 17.74 7.22 24.48
C PHE A 541 18.06 8.66 24.88
N CYS A 542 18.15 8.97 26.17
CA CYS A 542 18.57 10.29 26.65
C CYS A 542 20.03 10.67 26.30
N GLN A 543 20.85 9.71 25.87
CA GLN A 543 22.21 9.99 25.38
C GLN A 543 22.22 10.39 23.88
N LEU A 544 21.11 10.18 23.17
CA LEU A 544 20.98 10.56 21.77
C LEU A 544 20.70 12.08 21.63
N PRO A 545 20.97 12.67 20.45
CA PRO A 545 20.55 14.03 20.14
C PRO A 545 19.07 14.27 20.48
N VAL A 546 18.76 15.35 21.20
CA VAL A 546 17.39 15.69 21.67
C VAL A 546 16.38 15.67 20.56
N ARG A 547 16.76 16.15 19.37
CA ARG A 547 15.92 16.13 18.18
C ARG A 547 15.39 14.74 17.78
N ARG A 548 16.16 13.67 18.04
CA ARG A 548 15.73 12.27 17.83
C ARG A 548 14.80 11.80 18.93
N VAL A 549 15.09 12.18 20.18
CA VAL A 549 14.24 11.88 21.34
C VAL A 549 12.87 12.54 21.18
N TRP A 550 12.84 13.78 20.72
CA TRP A 550 11.62 14.53 20.42
C TRP A 550 10.75 13.81 19.39
N TYR A 551 11.32 13.34 18.28
CA TYR A 551 10.59 12.52 17.30
C TYR A 551 10.10 11.19 17.86
N TYR A 552 10.97 10.47 18.58
CA TYR A 552 10.60 9.22 19.23
C TYR A 552 9.39 9.41 20.16
N LEU A 553 9.38 10.44 21.00
CA LEU A 553 8.30 10.73 21.94
C LEU A 553 7.00 11.12 21.22
N LYS A 554 7.11 11.90 20.15
CA LYS A 554 6.00 12.22 19.25
C LYS A 554 5.34 10.95 18.68
N PHE A 555 6.13 10.06 18.08
CA PHE A 555 5.62 8.81 17.52
C PHE A 555 5.06 7.88 18.60
N TYR A 556 5.72 7.81 19.76
CA TYR A 556 5.27 7.00 20.88
C TYR A 556 3.92 7.47 21.44
N ARG A 557 3.71 8.79 21.54
CA ARG A 557 2.44 9.39 21.96
C ARG A 557 1.32 9.14 20.93
N ALA A 558 1.59 9.36 19.65
CA ALA A 558 0.65 9.08 18.56
C ALA A 558 0.21 7.60 18.55
N MET A 559 1.16 6.67 18.74
CA MET A 559 0.89 5.24 18.82
C MET A 559 -0.07 4.87 19.97
N LEU A 560 0.06 5.51 21.13
CA LEU A 560 -0.73 5.14 22.33
C LEU A 560 -2.13 5.76 22.38
N PHE A 561 -2.35 6.89 21.71
CA PHE A 561 -3.65 7.55 21.69
C PHE A 561 -4.53 7.18 20.49
N ASN A 562 -4.15 6.15 19.72
CA ASN A 562 -4.89 5.70 18.55
C ASN A 562 -5.11 6.79 17.48
N ASP A 563 -4.15 7.72 17.33
CA ASP A 563 -4.01 8.58 16.14
C ASP A 563 -3.41 7.81 14.93
N GLY A 564 -3.55 6.48 14.95
CA GLY A 564 -2.89 5.56 14.03
C GLY A 564 -1.45 5.25 14.46
N VAL A 565 -1.04 4.00 14.27
CA VAL A 565 0.39 3.76 13.99
C VAL A 565 0.67 4.53 12.71
N PRO A 566 1.67 5.43 12.67
CA PRO A 566 2.07 6.03 11.42
C PRO A 566 2.62 4.88 10.55
N ASP A 567 1.80 4.43 9.61
CA ASP A 567 2.20 3.57 8.51
C ASP A 567 3.42 4.20 7.81
N GLU A 568 4.21 3.41 7.09
CA GLU A 568 5.42 3.87 6.40
C GLU A 568 5.15 5.05 5.44
N THR A 569 3.88 5.30 5.14
CA THR A 569 3.28 6.35 4.30
C THR A 569 3.07 7.73 4.96
N SER A 570 3.27 7.87 6.28
CA SER A 570 2.87 9.10 7.02
C SER A 570 3.92 10.24 7.03
N THR A 571 4.81 10.31 6.03
CA THR A 571 6.09 11.05 6.08
C THR A 571 6.02 12.56 5.73
N ARG A 572 4.85 13.19 5.66
CA ARG A 572 4.75 14.64 5.41
C ARG A 572 4.52 15.43 6.71
N GLY A 573 5.63 15.91 7.25
CA GLY A 573 5.76 16.57 8.55
C GLY A 573 5.21 17.99 8.65
N ASP A 574 3.91 18.19 8.44
CA ASP A 574 3.24 19.41 8.93
C ASP A 574 1.77 19.18 9.38
N GLY A 575 1.20 17.98 9.22
CA GLY A 575 -0.24 17.77 9.43
C GLY A 575 -0.69 16.56 10.26
N MET A 576 0.21 15.79 10.90
CA MET A 576 -0.20 14.49 11.46
C MET A 576 0.29 14.15 12.89
N ILE A 577 0.97 15.04 13.61
CA ILE A 577 1.24 14.80 15.03
C ILE A 577 0.82 16.04 15.80
N ALA A 578 -0.25 15.91 16.60
CA ALA A 578 -0.75 17.00 17.43
C ALA A 578 0.38 17.56 18.31
N ASP A 579 0.31 18.85 18.64
CA ASP A 579 1.23 19.44 19.63
C ASP A 579 1.13 18.70 20.97
N GLY A 580 2.25 18.61 21.68
CA GLY A 580 2.35 17.90 22.94
C GLY A 580 3.28 18.58 23.94
N PRO A 581 3.37 18.02 25.16
CA PRO A 581 4.25 18.57 26.19
C PRO A 581 5.72 18.61 25.75
N GLU A 582 6.15 17.70 24.87
CA GLU A 582 7.48 17.72 24.25
C GLU A 582 7.73 18.96 23.38
N ASP A 583 6.70 19.51 22.73
CA ASP A 583 6.80 20.73 21.92
C ASP A 583 6.90 21.97 22.80
N THR A 584 6.09 22.03 23.85
CA THR A 584 6.16 23.12 24.84
C THR A 584 7.53 23.17 25.49
N ILE A 585 8.11 22.01 25.85
CA ILE A 585 9.46 21.92 26.40
C ILE A 585 10.51 22.33 25.35
N ALA A 586 10.38 21.88 24.10
CA ALA A 586 11.28 22.30 23.02
C ALA A 586 11.22 23.82 22.77
N ARG A 587 10.03 24.43 22.85
CA ARG A 587 9.80 25.87 22.66
C ARG A 587 10.39 26.67 23.81
N GLY A 588 10.15 26.25 25.04
CA GLY A 588 10.51 26.98 26.25
C GLY A 588 11.96 26.76 26.70
N MET A 589 12.42 25.51 26.78
CA MET A 589 13.60 25.15 27.58
C MET A 589 14.87 24.86 26.76
N SER A 590 14.78 24.85 25.43
CA SER A 590 15.90 24.49 24.55
C SER A 590 17.11 25.44 24.61
N GLN A 591 16.92 26.66 25.13
CA GLN A 591 17.98 27.67 25.30
C GLN A 591 18.44 27.81 26.77
N VAL A 592 17.76 27.14 27.70
CA VAL A 592 17.97 27.31 29.16
C VAL A 592 18.61 26.07 29.77
N ILE A 593 18.38 24.90 29.19
CA ILE A 593 18.82 23.60 29.75
C ILE A 593 19.79 22.89 28.80
N ARG A 594 20.73 22.12 29.36
CA ARG A 594 21.62 21.23 28.59
C ARG A 594 20.82 20.17 27.84
N SER A 595 21.32 19.75 26.68
CA SER A 595 20.60 18.81 25.80
C SER A 595 20.22 17.49 26.49
N GLN A 596 21.09 16.89 27.31
CA GLN A 596 20.78 15.63 27.99
C GLN A 596 19.63 15.77 29.01
N ASP A 597 19.60 16.89 29.73
CA ASP A 597 18.58 17.17 30.73
C ASP A 597 17.24 17.57 30.07
N LEU A 598 17.32 18.24 28.90
CA LEU A 598 16.16 18.52 28.06
C LEU A 598 15.48 17.23 27.57
N ALA A 599 16.24 16.22 27.15
CA ALA A 599 15.69 14.92 26.74
C ALA A 599 14.97 14.23 27.90
N ARG A 600 15.57 14.23 29.11
CA ARG A 600 14.95 13.67 30.32
C ARG A 600 13.64 14.37 30.68
N LEU A 601 13.63 15.70 30.60
CA LEU A 601 12.44 16.50 30.88
C LEU A 601 11.30 16.19 29.88
N MET A 602 11.62 16.05 28.59
CA MET A 602 10.65 15.64 27.57
C MET A 602 10.07 14.25 27.85
N PHE A 603 10.92 13.28 28.20
CA PHE A 603 10.46 11.93 28.58
C PHE A 603 9.50 11.95 29.76
N ALA A 604 9.85 12.69 30.82
CA ALA A 604 9.03 12.82 32.00
C ALA A 604 7.66 13.41 31.68
N ALA A 605 7.63 14.49 30.91
CA ALA A 605 6.39 15.19 30.58
C ALA A 605 5.47 14.35 29.69
N VAL A 606 6.00 13.70 28.65
CA VAL A 606 5.20 12.88 27.73
C VAL A 606 4.62 11.66 28.41
N LEU A 607 5.42 10.92 29.17
CA LEU A 607 4.96 9.69 29.82
C LEU A 607 3.97 9.99 30.95
N LYS A 608 4.16 11.08 31.72
CA LYS A 608 3.15 11.53 32.69
C LYS A 608 1.87 12.02 32.00
N ASN A 609 1.98 12.76 30.90
CA ASN A 609 0.80 13.18 30.12
C ASN A 609 -0.01 11.98 29.60
N ILE A 610 0.68 10.96 29.07
CA ILE A 610 0.05 9.69 28.67
C ILE A 610 -0.70 9.03 29.83
N TYR A 611 -0.04 8.93 30.99
CA TYR A 611 -0.65 8.35 32.18
C TYR A 611 -1.91 9.13 32.61
N LEU A 612 -1.84 10.45 32.67
CA LEU A 612 -2.97 11.31 33.05
C LEU A 612 -4.16 11.18 32.10
N ILE A 613 -3.91 11.07 30.80
CA ILE A 613 -4.97 10.88 29.80
C ILE A 613 -5.60 9.48 29.91
N GLN A 614 -4.81 8.45 30.21
CA GLN A 614 -5.30 7.08 30.37
C GLN A 614 -6.03 6.86 31.70
N HIS A 615 -5.77 7.71 32.70
CA HIS A 615 -6.32 7.59 34.06
C HIS A 615 -6.91 8.94 34.54
N PRO A 616 -8.01 9.44 33.94
CA PRO A 616 -8.58 10.74 34.25
C PRO A 616 -9.10 10.86 35.69
N ASP A 617 -9.43 9.73 36.33
CA ASP A 617 -9.92 9.67 37.71
C ASP A 617 -8.80 9.59 38.77
N CYS A 618 -7.53 9.49 38.34
CA CYS A 618 -6.40 9.51 39.27
C CYS A 618 -6.09 10.95 39.68
N ASP A 619 -6.18 11.22 40.98
CA ASP A 619 -5.64 12.44 41.55
C ASP A 619 -4.12 12.48 41.30
N ILE A 620 -3.57 13.64 40.95
CA ILE A 620 -2.16 13.82 40.52
C ILE A 620 -1.22 13.95 41.74
N TYR A 621 -1.80 14.11 42.92
CA TYR A 621 -1.10 14.35 44.19
C TYR A 621 -0.65 13.11 45.02
N PRO A 622 -0.99 11.83 44.75
CA PRO A 622 -0.80 10.75 45.73
C PRO A 622 0.56 10.03 45.66
N LYS A 623 1.59 10.61 45.01
CA LYS A 623 2.89 9.93 44.92
C LYS A 623 4.09 10.77 45.31
N ILE A 624 3.96 11.45 46.43
CA ILE A 624 5.10 11.57 47.33
C ILE A 624 4.83 10.52 48.42
N THR A 625 5.42 9.34 48.27
CA THR A 625 5.46 8.32 49.32
C THR A 625 6.83 7.66 49.32
N SER A 626 7.59 7.81 50.40
CA SER A 626 8.66 6.86 50.72
C SER A 626 8.05 5.52 51.12
N TYR A 627 8.74 4.40 50.84
CA TYR A 627 8.32 3.03 51.19
C TYR A 627 8.05 2.84 52.70
N GLU A 628 8.56 3.74 53.55
CA GLU A 628 8.40 3.70 55.00
C GLU A 628 7.05 4.27 55.49
N GLY A 629 6.46 5.25 54.80
CA GLY A 629 5.18 5.85 55.16
C GLY A 629 4.00 4.88 55.01
N LEU A 630 4.01 4.07 53.96
CA LEU A 630 3.03 3.00 53.73
C LEU A 630 3.06 1.93 54.83
N ARG A 631 4.21 1.67 55.46
CA ARG A 631 4.34 0.67 56.52
C ARG A 631 3.70 1.12 57.84
N GLY A 632 3.68 2.43 58.12
CA GLY A 632 3.05 3.01 59.31
C GLY A 632 1.51 2.94 59.28
N VAL A 633 0.92 3.00 58.08
CA VAL A 633 -0.53 2.93 57.85
C VAL A 633 -1.12 1.56 58.23
N PHE A 634 -0.38 0.47 58.00
CA PHE A 634 -0.86 -0.89 58.28
C PHE A 634 -0.63 -1.38 59.72
N GLN A 635 0.09 -0.61 60.56
CA GLN A 635 0.43 -1.02 61.93
C GLN A 635 -0.31 -0.26 63.03
N SER A 636 -1.04 0.83 62.72
CA SER A 636 -1.51 1.78 63.76
C SER A 636 -3.01 2.13 63.76
N GLY A 637 -3.87 1.46 62.97
CA GLY A 637 -5.32 1.73 62.95
C GLY A 637 -6.20 0.49 63.18
N PRO A 638 -7.34 0.59 63.87
CA PRO A 638 -8.29 -0.53 64.00
C PRO A 638 -8.94 -0.86 62.65
N PRO A 639 -9.39 -2.11 62.44
CA PRO A 639 -9.94 -2.55 61.15
C PRO A 639 -11.24 -1.81 60.86
N VAL A 640 -11.24 -0.97 59.84
CA VAL A 640 -12.47 -0.36 59.31
C VAL A 640 -13.10 -1.36 58.35
N GLU A 641 -14.22 -1.96 58.76
CA GLU A 641 -15.07 -2.77 57.89
C GLU A 641 -15.66 -1.88 56.77
N PHE A 642 -15.23 -2.11 55.52
CA PHE A 642 -15.95 -1.62 54.35
C PHE A 642 -17.00 -2.65 53.93
N SER A 643 -18.26 -2.34 54.26
CA SER A 643 -19.44 -3.03 53.75
C SER A 643 -19.74 -2.59 52.32
N ILE A 644 -19.15 -3.26 51.33
CA ILE A 644 -19.74 -3.40 49.99
C ILE A 644 -19.54 -4.85 49.56
N ALA A 645 -20.61 -5.63 49.70
CA ALA A 645 -20.68 -6.98 49.16
C ALA A 645 -20.90 -6.92 47.65
N GLY A 646 -19.93 -7.40 46.87
CA GLY A 646 -20.06 -7.54 45.42
C GLY A 646 -18.72 -7.58 44.70
N GLU A 647 -17.96 -8.67 44.88
CA GLU A 647 -16.88 -9.15 44.00
C GLU A 647 -15.84 -8.11 43.50
N LEU A 648 -15.03 -7.58 44.40
CA LEU A 648 -13.64 -7.30 44.04
C LEU A 648 -12.83 -8.57 44.26
N SER A 649 -12.52 -9.27 43.16
CA SER A 649 -11.55 -10.36 43.20
C SER A 649 -10.22 -9.83 43.77
N SER A 650 -9.44 -10.69 44.41
CA SER A 650 -8.06 -10.39 44.87
C SER A 650 -7.17 -9.76 43.77
N PHE A 651 -7.56 -9.90 42.50
CA PHE A 651 -6.97 -9.27 41.33
C PHE A 651 -7.11 -7.73 41.31
N SER A 652 -8.24 -7.17 41.77
CA SER A 652 -8.48 -5.72 41.78
C SER A 652 -7.77 -5.02 42.93
N TYR A 653 -7.61 -5.68 44.09
CA TYR A 653 -6.83 -5.14 45.21
C TYR A 653 -5.33 -5.13 44.89
N TYR A 654 -4.83 -6.14 44.18
CA TYR A 654 -3.44 -6.20 43.69
C TYR A 654 -3.16 -5.12 42.63
N TRP A 655 -4.10 -4.85 41.71
CA TRP A 655 -3.96 -3.80 40.71
C TRP A 655 -4.14 -2.37 41.25
N ILE A 656 -4.97 -2.15 42.27
CA ILE A 656 -5.08 -0.83 42.94
C ILE A 656 -3.79 -0.54 43.74
N VAL A 657 -3.20 -1.56 44.39
CA VAL A 657 -1.90 -1.42 45.07
C VAL A 657 -0.76 -1.22 44.07
N ILE A 658 -0.78 -1.87 42.91
CA ILE A 658 0.19 -1.64 41.82
C ILE A 658 0.01 -0.25 41.18
N ALA A 659 -1.23 0.17 40.88
CA ALA A 659 -1.51 1.50 40.33
C ALA A 659 -1.13 2.63 41.32
N ALA A 660 -1.33 2.43 42.63
CA ALA A 660 -0.90 3.37 43.66
C ALA A 660 0.64 3.36 43.86
N THR A 661 1.32 2.25 43.58
CA THR A 661 2.79 2.13 43.71
C THR A 661 3.57 2.39 42.42
N GLU A 662 2.90 2.57 41.27
CA GLU A 662 3.55 2.73 39.95
C GLU A 662 2.96 3.88 39.08
N MET A 663 2.87 5.13 39.57
CA MET A 663 3.11 6.24 38.60
C MET A 663 4.49 6.03 37.98
N PRO A 664 4.65 6.01 36.64
CA PRO A 664 5.85 5.44 36.02
C PRO A 664 7.11 6.30 36.10
N ILE A 665 7.07 7.50 36.68
CA ILE A 665 8.22 8.43 36.72
C ILE A 665 8.18 9.28 37.98
N ASP A 666 9.08 8.98 38.92
CA ASP A 666 9.51 9.97 39.90
C ASP A 666 10.41 10.99 39.16
N THR A 667 9.96 12.24 39.05
CA THR A 667 10.77 13.34 38.49
C THR A 667 11.76 13.90 39.51
N GLY A 668 11.83 13.29 40.69
CA GLY A 668 12.64 13.76 41.81
C GLY A 668 12.10 15.05 42.40
N SER A 669 12.95 15.66 43.23
CA SER A 669 12.69 16.97 43.82
C SER A 669 12.80 18.08 42.77
N ILE A 670 12.00 19.12 42.90
CA ILE A 670 12.14 20.35 42.11
C ILE A 670 13.50 21.05 42.36
N CYS A 671 14.17 20.73 43.47
CA CYS A 671 15.55 21.14 43.75
C CYS A 671 16.58 20.58 42.76
N ASP A 672 16.20 19.56 41.97
CA ASP A 672 17.07 18.87 41.00
C ASP A 672 16.38 18.83 39.60
N CYS A 673 15.63 19.88 39.26
CA CYS A 673 14.85 19.95 38.03
C CYS A 673 15.65 20.31 36.76
N ALA A 674 16.98 20.43 36.87
CA ALA A 674 17.92 20.81 35.83
C ALA A 674 17.73 22.21 35.23
N ILE A 675 17.02 23.09 35.94
CA ILE A 675 16.90 24.52 35.62
C ILE A 675 17.57 25.29 36.75
N GLU A 676 18.77 25.80 36.49
CA GLU A 676 19.66 26.37 37.51
C GLU A 676 18.98 27.44 38.38
N GLU A 677 18.22 28.37 37.78
CA GLU A 677 17.52 29.43 38.51
C GLU A 677 16.44 28.88 39.44
N ILE A 678 15.74 27.84 38.99
CA ILE A 678 14.71 27.18 39.80
C ILE A 678 15.38 26.36 40.90
N GLU A 679 16.45 25.63 40.60
CA GLU A 679 17.16 24.83 41.59
C GLU A 679 17.75 25.69 42.70
N ILE A 680 18.38 26.81 42.36
CA ILE A 680 18.91 27.78 43.35
C ILE A 680 17.76 28.26 44.23
N LYS A 681 16.67 28.76 43.64
CA LYS A 681 15.54 29.27 44.42
C LYS A 681 14.87 28.18 45.25
N ALA A 682 14.75 26.96 44.73
CA ALA A 682 14.13 25.83 45.42
C ALA A 682 14.97 25.36 46.61
N ARG A 683 16.31 25.33 46.47
CA ARG A 683 17.23 25.00 47.55
C ARG A 683 17.22 26.10 48.63
N ASP A 684 17.25 27.37 48.24
CA ASP A 684 17.13 28.50 49.18
C ASP A 684 15.81 28.41 49.99
N LEU A 685 14.70 28.09 49.32
CA LEU A 685 13.41 27.89 49.97
C LEU A 685 13.43 26.68 50.91
N ARG A 686 14.04 25.57 50.51
CA ARG A 686 14.17 24.36 51.33
C ARG A 686 14.92 24.65 52.63
N ASP A 687 16.04 25.37 52.54
CA ASP A 687 16.86 25.74 53.70
C ASP A 687 16.17 26.76 54.61
N SER A 688 15.23 27.55 54.08
CA SER A 688 14.49 28.57 54.82
C SER A 688 13.28 28.04 55.62
N ILE A 689 12.78 26.83 55.32
CA ILE A 689 11.58 26.26 55.95
C ILE A 689 12.01 25.42 57.16
N PRO A 690 11.73 25.84 58.41
CA PRO A 690 12.02 25.03 59.58
C PRO A 690 11.05 23.84 59.63
N SER A 691 11.58 22.62 59.82
CA SER A 691 10.80 21.37 59.92
C SER A 691 9.66 21.41 60.95
N ASN A 692 9.73 22.37 61.90
CA ASN A 692 8.86 22.51 63.05
C ASN A 692 7.76 23.59 62.87
N ARG A 693 7.64 24.21 61.68
CA ARG A 693 6.68 25.29 61.38
C ARG A 693 5.96 25.10 60.04
N ILE A 694 5.37 23.91 59.83
CA ILE A 694 4.51 23.66 58.68
C ILE A 694 3.14 24.32 58.93
N PRO A 695 2.60 25.14 58.01
CA PRO A 695 1.26 25.73 58.15
C PRO A 695 0.15 24.67 58.21
N ASP A 696 -0.81 24.81 59.13
CA ASP A 696 -1.89 23.84 59.37
C ASP A 696 -2.72 23.47 58.13
N GLY A 697 -2.80 24.36 57.13
CA GLY A 697 -3.53 24.13 55.87
C GLY A 697 -2.86 23.17 54.88
N TYR A 698 -1.62 22.74 55.14
CA TYR A 698 -0.85 21.83 54.27
C TYR A 698 -0.57 20.46 54.92
N ILE A 699 -1.14 20.19 56.10
CA ILE A 699 -0.94 18.93 56.82
C ILE A 699 -1.81 17.84 56.18
N ASN A 700 -1.25 17.16 55.19
CA ASN A 700 -1.79 15.89 54.71
C ASN A 700 -1.28 14.76 55.64
N ARG A 701 -2.20 14.04 56.29
CA ARG A 701 -1.85 12.92 57.21
C ARG A 701 -1.10 11.77 56.52
N PHE A 702 -1.05 11.75 55.20
CA PHE A 702 -0.44 10.70 54.40
C PHE A 702 0.94 11.09 53.83
N TRP A 703 1.42 12.31 54.06
CA TRP A 703 2.73 12.80 53.56
C TRP A 703 3.76 12.88 54.68
N THR A 704 5.01 12.57 54.37
CA THR A 704 6.15 12.82 55.25
C THR A 704 6.50 14.32 55.29
N THR A 705 7.29 14.73 56.28
CA THR A 705 7.74 16.13 56.43
C THR A 705 8.46 16.64 55.17
N ASP A 706 9.32 15.82 54.56
CA ASP A 706 10.05 16.18 53.34
C ASP A 706 9.12 16.38 52.14
N GLU A 707 8.03 15.63 52.09
CA GLU A 707 7.04 15.66 51.01
C GLU A 707 6.16 16.91 51.09
N ILE A 708 5.78 17.30 52.32
CA ILE A 708 5.09 18.56 52.57
C ILE A 708 6.00 19.74 52.21
N ILE A 709 7.28 19.67 52.58
CA ILE A 709 8.28 20.70 52.23
C ILE A 709 8.44 20.80 50.71
N GLU A 710 8.61 19.69 50.01
CA GLU A 710 8.69 19.65 48.54
C GLU A 710 7.45 20.27 47.88
N MET A 711 6.24 19.97 48.36
CA MET A 711 5.00 20.55 47.83
C MET A 711 4.93 22.07 48.06
N LEU A 712 5.31 22.54 49.25
CA LEU A 712 5.38 23.97 49.57
C LEU A 712 6.36 24.70 48.67
N ILE A 713 7.53 24.09 48.41
CA ILE A 713 8.53 24.65 47.48
C ILE A 713 7.92 24.75 46.08
N ARG A 714 7.27 23.69 45.57
CA ARG A 714 6.63 23.71 44.23
C ARG A 714 5.60 24.84 44.09
N VAL A 715 4.76 25.07 45.10
CA VAL A 715 3.76 26.16 45.09
C VAL A 715 4.45 27.53 45.00
N GLN A 716 5.51 27.74 45.80
CA GLN A 716 6.25 29.00 45.80
C GLN A 716 7.03 29.22 44.50
N ILE A 717 7.67 28.18 43.96
CA ILE A 717 8.33 28.26 42.65
C ILE A 717 7.30 28.52 41.55
N ARG A 718 6.11 27.90 41.58
CA ARG A 718 5.04 28.17 40.62
C ARG A 718 4.63 29.64 40.62
N ALA A 719 4.55 30.28 41.79
CA ALA A 719 4.25 31.69 41.90
C ALA A 719 5.36 32.56 41.27
N ALA A 720 6.63 32.23 41.54
CA ALA A 720 7.79 32.97 41.04
C ALA A 720 8.25 32.57 39.62
N PHE A 721 7.66 31.54 39.00
CA PHE A 721 8.20 30.91 37.78
C PHE A 721 8.43 31.89 36.62
N SER A 722 7.45 32.77 36.39
CA SER A 722 7.52 33.77 35.32
C SER A 722 8.54 34.87 35.61
N GLU A 723 8.82 35.17 36.88
CA GLU A 723 9.86 36.12 37.27
C GLU A 723 11.26 35.50 37.12
N LEU A 724 11.42 34.26 37.59
CA LEU A 724 12.69 33.53 37.54
C LEU A 724 13.17 33.29 36.10
N LEU A 725 12.25 33.05 35.17
CA LEU A 725 12.58 32.68 33.80
C LEU A 725 12.14 33.71 32.74
N GLY A 726 11.42 34.77 33.12
CA GLY A 726 10.78 35.71 32.19
C GLY A 726 11.72 36.53 31.30
N GLY A 727 12.99 36.67 31.68
CA GLY A 727 14.01 37.26 30.81
C GLY A 727 14.55 36.32 29.72
N LYS A 728 14.37 35.00 29.90
CA LYS A 728 14.91 33.93 29.03
C LYS A 728 13.83 33.23 28.20
N LEU A 729 12.59 33.30 28.64
CA LEU A 729 11.42 32.73 27.97
C LEU A 729 10.65 33.86 27.29
N GLN A 730 10.49 33.80 25.96
CA GLN A 730 9.61 34.69 25.19
C GLN A 730 8.12 34.34 25.50
N ASP A 731 7.23 34.43 24.49
CA ASP A 731 5.79 34.19 24.60
C ASP A 731 5.37 32.78 25.09
N ALA A 732 6.32 31.84 25.25
CA ALA A 732 6.07 30.47 25.67
C ALA A 732 6.00 30.25 27.20
N ALA A 733 6.21 31.30 28.01
CA ALA A 733 6.35 31.18 29.47
C ALA A 733 5.10 30.62 30.18
N LEU A 734 3.90 30.93 29.68
CA LEU A 734 2.64 30.50 30.30
C LEU A 734 2.33 29.02 30.00
N GLU A 735 2.41 28.60 28.74
CA GLU A 735 2.25 27.18 28.35
C GLU A 735 3.27 26.29 29.06
N LEU A 736 4.50 26.76 29.18
CA LEU A 736 5.57 26.04 29.85
C LEU A 736 5.33 25.91 31.35
N LYS A 737 4.82 26.96 32.00
CA LYS A 737 4.41 26.90 33.41
C LYS A 737 3.35 25.84 33.63
N ASP A 738 2.38 25.73 32.73
CA ASP A 738 1.31 24.73 32.83
C ASP A 738 1.83 23.31 32.65
N VAL A 739 2.65 23.05 31.61
CA VAL A 739 3.28 21.73 31.45
C VAL A 739 4.17 21.40 32.65
N PHE A 740 4.95 22.37 33.14
CA PHE A 740 5.87 22.16 34.24
C PHE A 740 5.17 21.85 35.57
N PHE A 741 4.10 22.57 35.93
CA PHE A 741 3.43 22.41 37.24
C PHE A 741 2.12 21.65 37.23
N ASN A 742 1.58 21.26 36.08
CA ASN A 742 0.41 20.38 36.01
C ASN A 742 0.79 18.96 35.56
N ILE A 743 1.95 18.78 34.92
CA ILE A 743 2.39 17.48 34.40
C ILE A 743 3.70 17.02 35.07
N ILE A 744 4.76 17.83 35.06
CA ILE A 744 6.10 17.38 35.48
C ILE A 744 6.26 17.41 37.01
N TYR A 745 6.09 18.59 37.62
CA TYR A 745 6.19 18.86 39.05
C TYR A 745 4.83 19.37 39.56
N PRO A 746 3.81 18.50 39.66
CA PRO A 746 2.48 18.89 40.09
C PRO A 746 2.51 19.67 41.41
N SER A 747 1.85 20.82 41.43
CA SER A 747 1.62 21.63 42.63
C SER A 747 0.12 21.75 42.91
N MET A 748 -0.28 21.89 44.17
CA MET A 748 -1.66 22.25 44.48
C MET A 748 -1.98 23.63 43.91
N LEU A 749 -3.20 23.80 43.39
CA LEU A 749 -3.73 25.12 43.03
C LEU A 749 -4.05 25.86 44.33
N ASN A 750 -3.67 27.15 44.41
CA ASN A 750 -4.24 28.05 45.42
C ASN A 750 -5.66 28.44 45.02
#